data_AF-A0A8S2PCD8-F1
#
_entry.id   AF-A0A8S2PCD8-F1
#
_cell.length_a   1.000
_cell.length_b   1.000
_cell.length_c   1.000
_cell.angle_alpha   90.00
_cell.angle_beta   90.00
_cell.angle_gamma   90.00
#
_symmetry.space_group_name_H-M   'P 1'
#
loop_
_entity.id
_entity.type
_entity.pdbx_description
1 polymer ?
#
loop_
_entity_poly.entity_id
_entity_poly.type
_entity_poly.pdbx_seq_one_letter_code
_entity_poly.pdbx_strand_id
1 'polypeptide(L)'
;RTLQHQTSTRKSTEAHPPLNRKPKFDAIQFENSLKPYAEQVTVENQYEKLSNLILPLSNHSYEEQLKIKYDIVEQSFDQIGCAILWDKRVDNQVLKYVEFREGLFCHVEPIIPSVNIEQYRCKDELSCGYGVDGQKTLGFYINPKDNKNFPNTLCVSPIHLKSMKSKHILAVKHFDQFLKQHALPVCENANVLKKDQYWRSIILRSNERNDLMMTVVVHPQSLSKNEIDQVKKDLLNYFIDGSGHECEINSIYFQACANNRCTSEDNPFELIYGDEFIYEIYNEKKIRISPESFVQANKKAAELIYELTLKHAQIDENTIVLDIGSGMGVHSVMASTIAKKVYAIDPLALCIEDGKFNAKLNNCRDNIEWICGFSEIHLHRILKKLGDLHGNHSRIVAIVNPSRYSLSNRITTVLRSISAIQRIIYVSGKTDEQSMHNFYELAAAERSKLKQATSPFIPTSVYPIDLLPHTIHAEVVIKTKIKDSMAAVHDDTYESIGLVKPEVYVYVIPPRQSATRKHRAADWKLDAPNFICRLKIISKGEKCLIRLEDRNTGAHFATCPIDSYPSIAVENVEDSTRYFVIRVQNDNGQQAFLGMGFNDRSDSFDFNVALQDHFKYLKQAKQIEQEAKQTASDPSQQQQPKLDLRFKEGQTIKINLKSSLPGDEQTKKTVKNPNESVVPGILPPPPGSTIPKLTPPPGSTVPKIAPPTTAAVAASLFSTSSSSTTTTTTATENNNNNIHSDLSWMQF
;
A
#
# COMPACT_ATOMS: atom_id res chain seq x y z
N ARG A 1 0.92 31.60 -37.81
CA ARG A 1 0.66 32.92 -37.18
C ARG A 1 0.36 32.66 -35.70
N THR A 2 1.36 32.97 -34.88
CA THR A 2 1.31 33.36 -33.46
C THR A 2 0.56 32.49 -32.45
N LEU A 3 1.36 31.74 -31.67
CA LEU A 3 1.06 31.23 -30.33
C LEU A 3 0.78 32.37 -29.35
N GLN A 4 -0.26 32.25 -28.53
CA GLN A 4 -0.37 32.95 -27.25
C GLN A 4 -0.64 31.94 -26.14
N HIS A 5 0.39 31.71 -25.33
CA HIS A 5 0.27 31.11 -24.01
C HIS A 5 -0.49 32.07 -23.08
N GLN A 6 -1.63 31.63 -22.56
CA GLN A 6 -2.20 32.20 -21.34
C GLN A 6 -1.97 31.22 -20.18
N THR A 7 -0.94 31.51 -19.39
CA THR A 7 -0.74 31.00 -18.04
C THR A 7 -1.80 31.61 -17.12
N SER A 8 -2.80 30.83 -16.72
CA SER A 8 -3.74 31.19 -15.66
C SER A 8 -3.30 30.54 -14.35
N THR A 9 -2.68 31.34 -13.49
CA THR A 9 -2.45 31.04 -12.07
C THR A 9 -3.79 30.97 -11.35
N ARG A 10 -4.29 29.75 -11.10
CA ARG A 10 -5.41 29.53 -10.18
C ARG A 10 -4.89 29.53 -8.73
N LYS A 11 -5.29 30.55 -7.99
CA LYS A 11 -5.22 30.61 -6.52
C LYS A 11 -5.96 29.42 -5.92
N SER A 12 -5.33 28.74 -4.96
CA SER A 12 -5.87 27.67 -4.14
C SER A 12 -6.96 28.21 -3.20
N THR A 13 -8.21 28.13 -3.63
CA THR A 13 -9.37 28.22 -2.74
C THR A 13 -9.81 26.80 -2.37
N GLU A 14 -10.07 26.58 -1.08
CA GLU A 14 -10.58 25.36 -0.45
C GLU A 14 -11.46 24.53 -1.39
N ALA A 15 -10.91 23.43 -1.91
CA ALA A 15 -11.62 22.54 -2.81
C ALA A 15 -12.33 21.45 -1.99
N HIS A 16 -13.64 21.57 -1.82
CA HIS A 16 -14.47 20.38 -1.69
C HIS A 16 -14.30 19.52 -2.96
N PRO A 17 -14.26 18.18 -2.83
CA PRO A 17 -14.03 17.31 -3.99
C PRO A 17 -15.13 17.53 -5.04
N PRO A 18 -14.82 17.46 -6.35
CA PRO A 18 -15.81 17.64 -7.40
C PRO A 18 -16.78 16.45 -7.41
N LEU A 19 -17.89 16.61 -6.69
CA LEU A 19 -18.93 15.61 -6.39
C LEU A 19 -19.72 15.03 -7.59
N ASN A 20 -19.36 15.35 -8.83
CA ASN A 20 -20.21 15.04 -9.99
C ASN A 20 -19.41 14.90 -11.30
N ARG A 21 -18.22 14.29 -11.26
CA ARG A 21 -17.59 13.85 -12.51
C ARG A 21 -18.29 12.57 -12.96
N LYS A 22 -19.00 12.64 -14.08
CA LYS A 22 -19.29 11.41 -14.83
C LYS A 22 -17.94 10.77 -15.17
N PRO A 23 -17.76 9.47 -14.90
CA PRO A 23 -16.51 8.82 -15.26
C PRO A 23 -16.33 8.97 -16.78
N LYS A 24 -15.11 9.34 -17.21
CA LYS A 24 -14.80 9.50 -18.64
C LYS A 24 -14.92 8.17 -19.41
N PHE A 25 -14.83 7.06 -18.68
CA PHE A 25 -14.88 5.69 -19.14
C PHE A 25 -15.72 4.89 -18.13
N ASP A 26 -16.71 4.13 -18.59
CA ASP A 26 -17.49 3.24 -17.73
C ASP A 26 -16.95 1.81 -17.83
N ALA A 27 -16.06 1.44 -16.91
CA ALA A 27 -15.43 0.12 -16.86
C ALA A 27 -16.45 -1.02 -16.77
N ILE A 28 -17.56 -0.84 -16.05
CA ILE A 28 -18.59 -1.88 -15.93
C ILE A 28 -19.31 -2.04 -17.26
N GLN A 29 -19.68 -0.95 -17.92
CA GLN A 29 -20.27 -1.00 -19.25
C GLN A 29 -19.30 -1.59 -20.28
N PHE A 30 -18.02 -1.22 -20.22
CA PHE A 30 -16.98 -1.73 -21.11
C PHE A 30 -16.73 -3.22 -20.89
N GLU A 31 -16.53 -3.68 -19.64
CA GLU A 31 -16.41 -5.10 -19.31
C GLU A 31 -17.64 -5.91 -19.76
N ASN A 32 -18.83 -5.34 -19.60
CA ASN A 32 -20.05 -5.97 -20.11
C ASN A 32 -20.12 -5.98 -21.64
N SER A 33 -19.56 -4.98 -22.32
CA SER A 33 -19.45 -4.95 -23.80
C SER A 33 -18.44 -5.98 -24.33
N LEU A 34 -17.43 -6.32 -23.53
CA LEU A 34 -16.42 -7.33 -23.87
C LEU A 34 -16.92 -8.76 -23.68
N LYS A 35 -18.05 -8.98 -22.99
CA LYS A 35 -18.62 -10.33 -22.83
C LYS A 35 -19.20 -10.76 -24.17
N PRO A 36 -18.63 -11.76 -24.86
CA PRO A 36 -19.17 -12.23 -26.11
C PRO A 36 -20.53 -12.89 -25.84
N TYR A 37 -21.62 -12.25 -26.29
CA TYR A 37 -22.95 -12.84 -26.25
C TYR A 37 -23.43 -13.22 -27.66
N ALA A 38 -24.00 -14.43 -27.73
CA ALA A 38 -24.96 -14.92 -28.73
C ALA A 38 -24.50 -15.20 -30.17
N GLU A 39 -23.30 -15.75 -30.37
CA GLU A 39 -23.00 -16.45 -31.64
C GLU A 39 -22.63 -17.92 -31.37
N GLN A 40 -23.07 -18.82 -32.24
CA GLN A 40 -22.75 -20.23 -32.18
C GLN A 40 -21.24 -20.43 -32.40
N VAL A 41 -20.63 -21.30 -31.59
CA VAL A 41 -19.22 -21.71 -31.75
C VAL A 41 -19.16 -22.76 -32.86
N THR A 42 -18.38 -22.49 -33.90
CA THR A 42 -18.14 -23.38 -35.06
C THR A 42 -16.66 -23.73 -35.16
N VAL A 43 -16.31 -24.68 -36.03
CA VAL A 43 -14.91 -25.11 -36.23
C VAL A 43 -14.03 -23.94 -36.71
N GLU A 44 -14.60 -23.03 -37.48
CA GLU A 44 -13.92 -21.89 -38.10
C GLU A 44 -13.72 -20.73 -37.11
N ASN A 45 -14.70 -20.45 -36.25
CA ASN A 45 -14.68 -19.29 -35.36
C ASN A 45 -14.21 -19.60 -33.92
N GLN A 46 -14.06 -20.86 -33.54
CA GLN A 46 -13.80 -21.27 -32.15
C GLN A 46 -12.59 -20.58 -31.52
N TYR A 47 -11.49 -20.42 -32.26
CA TYR A 47 -10.27 -19.81 -31.74
C TYR A 47 -10.40 -18.31 -31.54
N GLU A 48 -11.11 -17.63 -32.43
CA GLU A 48 -11.42 -16.21 -32.27
C GLU A 48 -12.35 -16.01 -31.06
N LYS A 49 -13.39 -16.84 -30.92
CA LYS A 49 -14.29 -16.80 -29.76
C LYS A 49 -13.56 -17.05 -28.45
N LEU A 50 -12.65 -18.02 -28.43
CA LEU A 50 -11.80 -18.29 -27.28
C LEU A 50 -10.89 -17.10 -26.97
N SER A 51 -10.24 -16.51 -27.98
CA SER A 51 -9.38 -15.35 -27.82
C SER A 51 -10.16 -14.16 -27.26
N ASN A 52 -11.35 -13.86 -27.79
CA ASN A 52 -12.19 -12.77 -27.30
C ASN A 52 -12.66 -12.99 -25.86
N LEU A 53 -12.83 -14.24 -25.43
CA LEU A 53 -13.21 -14.59 -24.06
C LEU A 53 -12.06 -14.46 -23.07
N ILE A 54 -10.87 -14.98 -23.42
CA ILE A 54 -9.71 -15.06 -22.51
C ILE A 54 -8.83 -13.81 -22.60
N LEU A 55 -8.67 -13.26 -23.81
CA LEU A 55 -7.81 -12.14 -24.16
C LEU A 55 -8.63 -11.04 -24.87
N PRO A 56 -9.65 -10.45 -24.21
CA PRO A 56 -10.61 -9.53 -24.83
C PRO A 56 -9.98 -8.29 -25.48
N LEU A 57 -8.74 -7.93 -25.12
CA LEU A 57 -8.03 -6.80 -25.72
C LEU A 57 -6.99 -7.21 -26.77
N SER A 58 -6.99 -8.48 -27.24
CA SER A 58 -5.99 -9.01 -28.18
C SER A 58 -5.97 -8.31 -29.55
N ASN A 59 -7.07 -7.65 -29.91
CA ASN A 59 -7.27 -6.93 -31.17
C ASN A 59 -6.99 -5.43 -31.07
N HIS A 60 -6.67 -4.93 -29.87
CA HIS A 60 -6.27 -3.54 -29.65
C HIS A 60 -4.75 -3.40 -29.75
N SER A 61 -4.28 -2.22 -30.20
CA SER A 61 -2.86 -1.87 -30.08
C SER A 61 -2.44 -1.87 -28.61
N TYR A 62 -1.16 -2.13 -28.33
CA TYR A 62 -0.72 -2.23 -26.95
C TYR A 62 -0.89 -0.92 -26.15
N GLU A 63 -0.71 0.22 -26.81
CA GLU A 63 -0.96 1.54 -26.21
C GLU A 63 -2.43 1.74 -25.81
N GLU A 64 -3.37 1.29 -26.65
CA GLU A 64 -4.80 1.31 -26.31
C GLU A 64 -5.11 0.38 -25.14
N GLN A 65 -4.49 -0.80 -25.07
CA GLN A 65 -4.65 -1.72 -23.94
C GLN A 65 -4.22 -1.05 -22.63
N LEU A 66 -3.04 -0.42 -22.61
CA LEU A 66 -2.53 0.29 -21.43
C LEU A 66 -3.47 1.42 -21.01
N LYS A 67 -3.96 2.21 -21.97
CA LYS A 67 -4.92 3.29 -21.70
C LYS A 67 -6.22 2.76 -21.08
N ILE A 68 -6.80 1.72 -21.65
CA ILE A 68 -8.03 1.08 -21.13
C ILE A 68 -7.81 0.58 -19.70
N LYS A 69 -6.70 -0.12 -19.43
CA LYS A 69 -6.37 -0.62 -18.09
C LYS A 69 -6.17 0.51 -17.08
N TYR A 70 -5.46 1.56 -17.49
CA TYR A 70 -5.27 2.74 -16.65
C TYR A 70 -6.62 3.39 -16.30
N ASP A 71 -7.51 3.59 -17.28
CA ASP A 71 -8.83 4.18 -17.07
C ASP A 71 -9.69 3.33 -16.11
N ILE A 72 -9.61 1.98 -16.20
CA ILE A 72 -10.28 1.06 -15.27
C ILE A 72 -9.76 1.22 -13.83
N VAL A 73 -8.44 1.27 -13.66
CA VAL A 73 -7.80 1.44 -12.34
C VAL A 73 -8.13 2.82 -11.77
N GLU A 74 -8.01 3.88 -12.57
CA GLU A 74 -8.34 5.26 -12.17
C GLU A 74 -9.79 5.35 -11.67
N GLN A 75 -10.74 4.81 -12.43
CA GLN A 75 -12.15 4.78 -12.04
C GLN A 75 -12.39 3.96 -10.76
N SER A 76 -11.72 2.81 -10.62
CA SER A 76 -11.85 1.97 -9.42
C SER A 76 -11.41 2.73 -8.17
N PHE A 77 -10.28 3.45 -8.24
CA PHE A 77 -9.77 4.23 -7.11
C PHE A 77 -10.52 5.53 -6.87
N ASP A 78 -11.15 6.11 -7.88
CA ASP A 78 -12.12 7.20 -7.71
C ASP A 78 -13.36 6.72 -6.91
N GLN A 79 -13.90 5.55 -7.25
CA GLN A 79 -15.03 4.94 -6.54
C GLN A 79 -14.67 4.57 -5.10
N ILE A 80 -13.53 3.90 -4.88
CA ILE A 80 -13.04 3.56 -3.53
C ILE A 80 -12.81 4.84 -2.73
N GLY A 81 -12.20 5.86 -3.35
CA GLY A 81 -11.99 7.17 -2.75
C GLY A 81 -13.30 7.81 -2.30
N CYS A 82 -14.29 7.88 -3.19
CA CYS A 82 -15.64 8.36 -2.87
C CYS A 82 -16.27 7.54 -1.74
N ALA A 83 -16.20 6.21 -1.79
CA ALA A 83 -16.75 5.35 -0.75
C ALA A 83 -16.12 5.62 0.62
N ILE A 84 -14.81 5.92 0.67
CA ILE A 84 -14.13 6.32 1.91
C ILE A 84 -14.60 7.72 2.35
N LEU A 85 -14.63 8.69 1.45
CA LEU A 85 -14.99 10.08 1.77
C LEU A 85 -16.43 10.23 2.29
N TRP A 86 -17.36 9.46 1.74
CA TRP A 86 -18.79 9.51 2.08
C TRP A 86 -19.18 8.56 3.20
N ASP A 87 -18.24 7.78 3.69
CA ASP A 87 -18.46 6.93 4.84
C ASP A 87 -18.68 7.81 6.07
N LYS A 88 -19.88 7.73 6.65
CA LYS A 88 -20.25 8.48 7.88
C LYS A 88 -19.35 8.14 9.08
N ARG A 89 -18.57 7.06 8.99
CA ARG A 89 -17.53 6.67 9.95
C ARG A 89 -16.28 7.55 9.83
N VAL A 90 -16.05 8.19 8.68
CA VAL A 90 -14.85 8.99 8.41
C VAL A 90 -14.93 10.35 9.08
N ASP A 91 -13.98 10.59 9.99
CA ASP A 91 -13.73 11.90 10.59
C ASP A 91 -13.40 12.90 9.48
N ASN A 92 -14.13 14.02 9.40
CA ASN A 92 -13.89 15.10 8.44
C ASN A 92 -12.44 15.62 8.46
N GLN A 93 -11.66 15.35 9.51
CA GLN A 93 -10.23 15.65 9.54
C GLN A 93 -9.38 14.77 8.62
N VAL A 94 -9.84 13.56 8.24
CA VAL A 94 -9.13 12.69 7.28
C VAL A 94 -8.94 13.40 5.92
N LEU A 95 -9.90 14.25 5.55
CA LEU A 95 -9.87 15.07 4.33
C LEU A 95 -8.65 16.00 4.26
N LYS A 96 -8.07 16.41 5.40
CA LYS A 96 -6.88 17.28 5.44
C LYS A 96 -5.60 16.55 5.02
N TYR A 97 -5.59 15.22 5.09
CA TYR A 97 -4.42 14.38 4.84
C TYR A 97 -4.45 13.69 3.49
N VAL A 98 -5.58 13.78 2.80
CA VAL A 98 -5.77 13.34 1.43
C VAL A 98 -5.21 14.44 0.53
N GLU A 99 -4.09 14.16 -0.14
CA GLU A 99 -3.60 15.02 -1.20
C GLU A 99 -4.41 14.76 -2.46
N PHE A 100 -5.52 15.49 -2.61
CA PHE A 100 -6.27 15.46 -3.85
C PHE A 100 -5.41 15.97 -4.99
N ARG A 101 -4.97 15.06 -5.87
CA ARG A 101 -4.32 15.41 -7.14
C ARG A 101 -5.29 15.08 -8.25
N GLU A 102 -5.53 16.06 -9.10
CA GLU A 102 -6.48 15.98 -10.23
C GLU A 102 -7.94 15.65 -9.85
N GLY A 103 -8.27 15.65 -8.55
CA GLY A 103 -9.61 15.33 -8.03
C GLY A 103 -9.77 13.90 -7.50
N LEU A 104 -8.72 13.06 -7.59
CA LEU A 104 -8.72 11.69 -7.05
C LEU A 104 -8.30 11.67 -5.58
N PHE A 105 -8.80 10.66 -4.84
CA PHE A 105 -8.48 10.42 -3.42
C PHE A 105 -7.03 9.97 -3.19
N CYS A 106 -6.35 9.46 -4.22
CA CYS A 106 -4.94 9.15 -4.20
C CYS A 106 -4.34 9.28 -5.61
N HIS A 107 -3.02 9.41 -5.71
CA HIS A 107 -2.36 9.53 -7.01
C HIS A 107 -2.30 8.16 -7.69
N VAL A 108 -2.88 8.03 -8.88
CA VAL A 108 -2.71 6.84 -9.72
C VAL A 108 -1.58 7.12 -10.69
N GLU A 109 -0.47 6.39 -10.55
CA GLU A 109 0.69 6.53 -11.42
C GLU A 109 0.39 5.96 -12.81
N PRO A 110 1.11 6.40 -13.86
CA PRO A 110 1.02 5.78 -15.18
C PRO A 110 1.20 4.26 -15.10
N ILE A 111 0.40 3.52 -15.86
CA ILE A 111 0.50 2.06 -15.90
C ILE A 111 1.86 1.63 -16.42
N ILE A 112 2.50 0.72 -15.68
CA ILE A 112 3.80 0.17 -16.03
C ILE A 112 3.57 -0.95 -17.07
N PRO A 113 4.14 -0.83 -18.28
CA PRO A 113 3.97 -1.82 -19.32
C PRO A 113 4.68 -3.13 -18.98
N SER A 114 4.17 -4.21 -19.55
CA SER A 114 4.82 -5.51 -19.50
C SER A 114 6.01 -5.56 -20.44
N VAL A 115 7.08 -6.23 -20.02
CA VAL A 115 8.27 -6.47 -20.87
C VAL A 115 7.91 -7.41 -22.02
N ASN A 116 7.08 -8.42 -21.75
CA ASN A 116 6.63 -9.41 -22.73
C ASN A 116 5.11 -9.33 -22.85
N ILE A 117 4.62 -9.00 -24.05
CA ILE A 117 3.19 -8.90 -24.34
C ILE A 117 2.59 -10.20 -24.88
N GLU A 118 3.43 -11.05 -25.47
CA GLU A 118 3.06 -12.39 -25.96
C GLU A 118 3.93 -13.45 -25.30
N GLN A 119 3.42 -14.69 -25.25
CA GLN A 119 4.11 -15.87 -24.71
C GLN A 119 4.70 -15.67 -23.30
N TYR A 120 4.08 -14.83 -22.49
CA TYR A 120 4.56 -14.51 -21.15
C TYR A 120 4.11 -15.53 -20.10
N ARG A 121 3.06 -16.31 -20.40
CA ARG A 121 2.36 -17.12 -19.40
C ARG A 121 3.17 -18.33 -18.98
N CYS A 122 3.53 -18.37 -17.69
CA CYS A 122 4.34 -19.42 -17.07
C CYS A 122 3.49 -20.49 -16.38
N LYS A 123 2.17 -20.32 -16.34
CA LYS A 123 1.21 -21.26 -15.76
C LYS A 123 -0.10 -21.28 -16.54
N ASP A 124 -0.51 -22.46 -17.02
CA ASP A 124 -1.78 -22.68 -17.71
C ASP A 124 -2.56 -23.81 -17.05
N GLU A 125 -3.82 -23.55 -16.71
CA GLU A 125 -4.76 -24.53 -16.19
C GLU A 125 -5.80 -24.80 -17.26
N LEU A 126 -5.80 -26.03 -17.79
CA LEU A 126 -6.57 -26.42 -18.97
C LEU A 126 -7.47 -27.59 -18.63
N SER A 127 -8.69 -27.58 -19.13
CA SER A 127 -9.68 -28.63 -18.92
C SER A 127 -9.67 -29.63 -20.08
N CYS A 128 -9.99 -30.88 -19.79
CA CYS A 128 -10.26 -31.92 -20.77
C CYS A 128 -11.77 -31.96 -21.06
N GLY A 129 -12.18 -31.85 -22.32
CA GLY A 129 -13.57 -31.92 -22.73
C GLY A 129 -13.75 -32.29 -24.19
N TYR A 130 -14.97 -32.16 -24.70
CA TYR A 130 -15.25 -32.43 -26.11
C TYR A 130 -15.20 -31.13 -26.92
N GLY A 131 -14.48 -31.18 -28.04
CA GLY A 131 -14.36 -30.09 -29.00
C GLY A 131 -15.62 -29.91 -29.83
N VAL A 132 -15.61 -28.86 -30.67
CA VAL A 132 -16.71 -28.57 -31.62
C VAL A 132 -16.92 -29.71 -32.62
N ASP A 133 -15.85 -30.45 -32.91
CA ASP A 133 -15.82 -31.65 -33.77
C ASP A 133 -16.25 -32.94 -33.04
N GLY A 134 -16.61 -32.86 -31.76
CA GLY A 134 -16.95 -34.01 -30.92
C GLY A 134 -15.74 -34.84 -30.48
N GLN A 135 -14.51 -34.41 -30.77
CA GLN A 135 -13.29 -35.12 -30.36
C GLN A 135 -12.84 -34.70 -28.97
N LYS A 136 -12.12 -35.60 -28.28
CA LYS A 136 -11.48 -35.27 -27.00
C LYS A 136 -10.44 -34.17 -27.24
N THR A 137 -10.56 -33.09 -26.46
CA THR A 137 -9.80 -31.85 -26.60
C THR A 137 -9.40 -31.33 -25.23
N LEU A 138 -8.22 -30.76 -25.14
CA LEU A 138 -7.66 -30.07 -24.02
C LEU A 138 -7.70 -28.56 -24.28
N GLY A 139 -8.29 -27.81 -23.37
CA GLY A 139 -8.35 -26.37 -23.48
C GLY A 139 -9.30 -25.71 -22.51
N PHE A 140 -9.97 -24.65 -22.97
CA PHE A 140 -10.90 -23.90 -22.14
C PHE A 140 -12.34 -24.20 -22.50
N TYR A 141 -13.18 -24.24 -21.47
CA TYR A 141 -14.61 -24.39 -21.65
C TYR A 141 -15.26 -23.09 -22.11
N ILE A 142 -16.07 -23.16 -23.16
CA ILE A 142 -16.92 -22.09 -23.67
C ILE A 142 -18.37 -22.53 -23.56
N ASN A 143 -19.21 -21.71 -22.93
CA ASN A 143 -20.65 -21.94 -22.82
C ASN A 143 -21.40 -21.09 -23.86
N PRO A 144 -21.99 -21.68 -24.90
CA PRO A 144 -22.93 -20.95 -25.75
C PRO A 144 -24.20 -20.64 -24.94
N LYS A 145 -24.59 -19.36 -24.82
CA LYS A 145 -25.93 -19.03 -24.32
C LYS A 145 -26.95 -19.24 -25.45
N ASP A 146 -28.10 -19.82 -25.10
CA ASP A 146 -29.33 -19.93 -25.93
C ASP A 146 -29.31 -20.81 -27.18
N ASN A 147 -28.98 -22.10 -27.04
CA ASN A 147 -29.47 -23.06 -28.03
C ASN A 147 -30.06 -24.33 -27.40
N LYS A 148 -31.39 -24.47 -27.49
CA LYS A 148 -32.12 -25.70 -27.15
C LYS A 148 -31.63 -26.91 -27.96
N ASN A 149 -30.89 -26.68 -29.06
CA ASN A 149 -30.33 -27.71 -29.94
C ASN A 149 -28.86 -28.09 -29.63
N PHE A 150 -28.16 -27.42 -28.71
CA PHE A 150 -26.80 -27.78 -28.27
C PHE A 150 -26.71 -27.79 -26.73
N PRO A 151 -26.86 -28.95 -26.06
CA PRO A 151 -26.96 -29.01 -24.60
C PRO A 151 -25.65 -28.76 -23.82
N ASN A 152 -24.50 -28.51 -24.44
CA ASN A 152 -23.21 -28.77 -23.81
C ASN A 152 -22.20 -27.61 -23.84
N THR A 153 -21.40 -27.53 -22.76
CA THR A 153 -20.14 -26.82 -22.68
C THR A 153 -19.14 -27.40 -23.70
N LEU A 154 -18.53 -26.56 -24.53
CA LEU A 154 -17.54 -26.97 -25.54
C LEU A 154 -16.13 -26.69 -25.03
N CYS A 155 -15.17 -27.55 -25.36
CA CYS A 155 -13.76 -27.35 -25.04
C CYS A 155 -13.00 -26.90 -26.28
N VAL A 156 -12.37 -25.72 -26.22
CA VAL A 156 -11.61 -25.17 -27.35
C VAL A 156 -10.13 -25.14 -27.01
N SER A 157 -9.32 -25.69 -27.92
CA SER A 157 -7.87 -25.75 -27.77
C SER A 157 -7.23 -24.35 -27.74
N PRO A 158 -6.32 -24.06 -26.79
CA PRO A 158 -5.74 -22.74 -26.56
C PRO A 158 -4.53 -22.43 -27.47
N ILE A 159 -4.21 -23.29 -28.43
CA ILE A 159 -2.97 -23.23 -29.22
C ILE A 159 -2.77 -21.93 -30.03
N HIS A 160 -3.82 -21.11 -30.19
CA HIS A 160 -3.78 -19.82 -30.87
C HIS A 160 -3.77 -18.61 -29.92
N LEU A 161 -3.78 -18.83 -28.60
CA LEU A 161 -3.74 -17.74 -27.62
C LEU A 161 -2.35 -17.09 -27.59
N LYS A 162 -2.30 -15.79 -27.86
CA LYS A 162 -1.07 -14.97 -27.87
C LYS A 162 -0.28 -15.03 -26.55
N SER A 163 -0.95 -15.24 -25.43
CA SER A 163 -0.33 -15.26 -24.10
C SER A 163 0.41 -16.56 -23.78
N MET A 164 0.08 -17.68 -24.45
CA MET A 164 0.60 -19.02 -24.14
C MET A 164 1.98 -19.25 -24.77
N LYS A 165 2.91 -19.81 -24.00
CA LYS A 165 4.27 -20.14 -24.48
C LYS A 165 4.27 -21.26 -25.52
N SER A 166 5.21 -21.21 -26.47
CA SER A 166 5.39 -22.30 -27.45
C SER A 166 5.56 -23.69 -26.82
N LYS A 167 6.29 -23.80 -25.70
CA LYS A 167 6.46 -25.10 -25.01
C LYS A 167 5.15 -25.63 -24.41
N HIS A 168 4.26 -24.75 -23.94
CA HIS A 168 2.93 -25.14 -23.49
C HIS A 168 2.04 -25.53 -24.67
N ILE A 169 2.10 -24.79 -25.80
CA ILE A 169 1.38 -25.13 -27.04
C ILE A 169 1.78 -26.53 -27.53
N LEU A 170 3.07 -26.87 -27.49
CA LEU A 170 3.56 -28.20 -27.85
C LEU A 170 2.99 -29.28 -26.92
N ALA A 171 3.03 -29.06 -25.61
CA ALA A 171 2.46 -29.99 -24.62
C ALA A 171 0.95 -30.20 -24.83
N VAL A 172 0.21 -29.13 -25.13
CA VAL A 172 -1.22 -29.20 -25.45
C VAL A 172 -1.49 -30.05 -26.68
N LYS A 173 -0.74 -29.86 -27.77
CA LYS A 173 -0.91 -30.65 -29.00
C LYS A 173 -0.67 -32.14 -28.78
N HIS A 174 0.39 -32.50 -28.04
CA HIS A 174 0.71 -33.87 -27.69
C HIS A 174 -0.33 -34.48 -26.73
N PHE A 175 -0.80 -33.72 -25.74
CA PHE A 175 -1.85 -34.20 -24.83
C PHE A 175 -3.19 -34.38 -25.55
N ASP A 176 -3.55 -33.51 -26.51
CA ASP A 176 -4.72 -33.69 -27.38
C ASP A 176 -4.63 -34.99 -28.17
N GLN A 177 -3.46 -35.28 -28.77
CA GLN A 177 -3.25 -36.52 -29.51
C GLN A 177 -3.35 -37.75 -28.58
N PHE A 178 -2.75 -37.68 -27.40
CA PHE A 178 -2.88 -38.72 -26.38
C PHE A 178 -4.33 -38.97 -25.98
N LEU A 179 -5.10 -37.91 -25.67
CA LEU A 179 -6.50 -38.02 -25.30
C LEU A 179 -7.34 -38.71 -26.39
N LYS A 180 -7.12 -38.35 -27.67
CA LYS A 180 -7.83 -38.94 -28.81
C LYS A 180 -7.56 -40.43 -28.97
N GLN A 181 -6.36 -40.89 -28.61
CA GLN A 181 -5.97 -42.30 -28.67
C GLN A 181 -6.38 -43.09 -27.43
N HIS A 182 -6.46 -42.44 -26.27
CA HIS A 182 -6.74 -43.10 -25.00
C HIS A 182 -8.22 -43.52 -24.89
N ALA A 183 -8.48 -44.70 -24.29
CA ALA A 183 -9.84 -45.24 -24.18
C ALA A 183 -10.75 -44.41 -23.26
N LEU A 184 -10.24 -43.99 -22.08
CA LEU A 184 -11.06 -43.30 -21.08
C LEU A 184 -11.65 -41.97 -21.59
N PRO A 185 -12.94 -41.70 -21.34
CA PRO A 185 -13.61 -40.45 -21.71
C PRO A 185 -13.20 -39.25 -20.85
N VAL A 186 -13.45 -38.06 -21.40
CA VAL A 186 -13.21 -36.76 -20.78
C VAL A 186 -14.47 -36.25 -20.06
N CYS A 187 -14.29 -35.35 -19.10
CA CYS A 187 -15.40 -34.70 -18.41
C CYS A 187 -16.12 -33.69 -19.33
N GLU A 188 -17.44 -33.77 -19.38
CA GLU A 188 -18.26 -32.86 -20.20
C GLU A 188 -18.42 -31.47 -19.55
N ASN A 189 -18.30 -31.38 -18.22
CA ASN A 189 -18.48 -30.14 -17.48
C ASN A 189 -17.62 -30.13 -16.21
N ALA A 190 -16.98 -29.00 -15.91
CA ALA A 190 -16.21 -28.80 -14.68
C ALA A 190 -17.04 -28.89 -13.38
N ASN A 191 -18.35 -28.63 -13.46
CA ASN A 191 -19.25 -28.51 -12.31
C ASN A 191 -20.17 -29.71 -12.10
N VAL A 192 -20.44 -30.49 -13.15
CA VAL A 192 -21.36 -31.65 -13.12
C VAL A 192 -20.64 -32.86 -13.69
N LEU A 193 -20.10 -33.69 -12.80
CA LEU A 193 -19.45 -34.94 -13.16
C LEU A 193 -20.51 -36.01 -13.41
N LYS A 194 -20.64 -36.46 -14.66
CA LYS A 194 -21.49 -37.60 -14.99
C LYS A 194 -20.72 -38.91 -14.75
N LYS A 195 -21.47 -40.00 -14.62
CA LYS A 195 -20.91 -41.35 -14.50
C LYS A 195 -20.03 -41.66 -15.73
N ASP A 196 -18.93 -42.37 -15.49
CA ASP A 196 -17.98 -42.85 -16.50
C ASP A 196 -17.27 -41.70 -17.24
N GLN A 197 -16.79 -40.66 -16.53
CA GLN A 197 -15.99 -39.55 -17.08
C GLN A 197 -14.75 -39.27 -16.22
N TYR A 198 -13.54 -39.38 -16.80
CA TYR A 198 -12.32 -39.50 -16.00
C TYR A 198 -11.37 -38.31 -16.17
N TRP A 199 -10.95 -37.98 -17.39
CA TRP A 199 -10.00 -36.88 -17.60
C TRP A 199 -10.62 -35.52 -17.28
N ARG A 200 -10.02 -34.77 -16.35
CA ARG A 200 -10.56 -33.48 -15.88
C ARG A 200 -9.77 -32.29 -16.41
N SER A 201 -8.48 -32.23 -16.07
CA SER A 201 -7.66 -31.06 -16.37
C SER A 201 -6.18 -31.40 -16.32
N ILE A 202 -5.39 -30.52 -16.91
CA ILE A 202 -3.96 -30.46 -16.70
C ILE A 202 -3.55 -29.07 -16.24
N ILE A 203 -2.46 -29.00 -15.48
CA ILE A 203 -1.79 -27.76 -15.11
C ILE A 203 -0.38 -27.82 -15.69
N LEU A 204 -0.07 -26.89 -16.57
CA LEU A 204 1.27 -26.72 -17.13
C LEU A 204 1.95 -25.56 -16.42
N ARG A 205 3.19 -25.77 -15.99
CA ARG A 205 4.05 -24.74 -15.42
C ARG A 205 5.40 -24.75 -16.11
N SER A 206 5.94 -23.59 -16.42
CA SER A 206 7.30 -23.45 -16.93
C SER A 206 8.02 -22.26 -16.34
N ASN A 207 9.35 -22.33 -16.30
CA ASN A 207 10.19 -21.18 -15.96
C ASN A 207 10.70 -20.47 -17.23
N GLU A 208 11.55 -19.46 -17.05
CA GLU A 208 12.21 -18.73 -18.15
C GLU A 208 13.15 -19.63 -18.98
N ARG A 209 13.70 -20.70 -18.40
CA ARG A 209 14.52 -21.71 -19.11
C ARG A 209 13.70 -22.76 -19.85
N ASN A 210 12.38 -22.68 -19.78
CA ASN A 210 11.45 -23.66 -20.31
C ASN A 210 11.56 -25.06 -19.65
N ASP A 211 12.02 -25.16 -18.41
CA ASP A 211 11.81 -26.38 -17.61
C ASP A 211 10.28 -26.55 -17.44
N LEU A 212 9.72 -27.69 -17.84
CA LEU A 212 8.27 -27.91 -17.93
C LEU A 212 7.80 -28.93 -16.89
N MET A 213 6.84 -28.51 -16.06
CA MET A 213 6.11 -29.36 -15.12
C MET A 213 4.66 -29.51 -15.59
N MET A 214 4.22 -30.76 -15.73
CA MET A 214 2.85 -31.11 -16.08
C MET A 214 2.17 -31.82 -14.92
N THR A 215 1.02 -31.33 -14.49
CA THR A 215 0.20 -31.96 -13.46
C THR A 215 -1.10 -32.41 -14.07
N VAL A 216 -1.38 -33.70 -14.04
CA VAL A 216 -2.54 -34.32 -14.68
C VAL A 216 -3.57 -34.70 -13.61
N VAL A 217 -4.80 -34.22 -13.77
CA VAL A 217 -5.89 -34.44 -12.82
C VAL A 217 -6.95 -35.32 -13.46
N VAL A 218 -7.25 -36.44 -12.78
CA VAL A 218 -8.23 -37.43 -13.20
C VAL A 218 -9.25 -37.63 -12.08
N HIS A 219 -10.51 -37.81 -12.46
CA HIS A 219 -11.54 -38.26 -11.54
C HIS A 219 -11.46 -39.79 -11.39
N PRO A 220 -11.27 -40.35 -10.18
CA PRO A 220 -11.14 -41.80 -10.01
C PRO A 220 -12.45 -42.54 -10.34
N GLN A 221 -13.61 -41.99 -9.96
CA GLN A 221 -14.94 -42.63 -10.13
C GLN A 221 -14.91 -44.11 -9.71
N SER A 222 -15.20 -45.02 -10.63
CA SER A 222 -15.22 -46.47 -10.45
C SER A 222 -13.90 -47.16 -10.82
N LEU A 223 -12.84 -46.42 -11.18
CA LEU A 223 -11.54 -47.02 -11.48
C LEU A 223 -10.96 -47.66 -10.23
N SER A 224 -10.54 -48.92 -10.40
CA SER A 224 -9.70 -49.61 -9.44
C SER A 224 -8.30 -49.00 -9.38
N LYS A 225 -7.57 -49.30 -8.30
CA LYS A 225 -6.17 -48.85 -8.15
C LYS A 225 -5.28 -49.31 -9.32
N ASN A 226 -5.48 -50.53 -9.80
CA ASN A 226 -4.72 -51.08 -10.92
C ASN A 226 -5.00 -50.34 -12.24
N GLU A 227 -6.25 -49.93 -12.47
CA GLU A 227 -6.60 -49.13 -13.66
C GLU A 227 -6.00 -47.72 -13.57
N ILE A 228 -6.01 -47.09 -12.39
CA ILE A 228 -5.31 -45.81 -12.17
C ILE A 228 -3.81 -45.95 -12.44
N ASP A 229 -3.18 -47.02 -11.95
CA ASP A 229 -1.76 -47.27 -12.19
C ASP A 229 -1.48 -47.56 -13.67
N GLN A 230 -2.42 -48.16 -14.40
CA GLN A 230 -2.32 -48.32 -15.85
C GLN A 230 -2.41 -46.96 -16.57
N VAL A 231 -3.33 -46.07 -16.19
CA VAL A 231 -3.41 -44.71 -16.74
C VAL A 231 -2.10 -43.94 -16.55
N LYS A 232 -1.47 -44.06 -15.37
CA LYS A 232 -0.14 -43.47 -15.12
C LYS A 232 0.91 -44.03 -16.08
N LYS A 233 0.96 -45.35 -16.25
CA LYS A 233 1.90 -45.99 -17.19
C LYS A 233 1.66 -45.54 -18.63
N ASP A 234 0.41 -45.43 -19.05
CA ASP A 234 0.07 -44.99 -20.40
C ASP A 234 0.52 -43.54 -20.66
N LEU A 235 0.38 -42.66 -19.66
CA LEU A 235 0.93 -41.30 -19.70
C LEU A 235 2.46 -41.31 -19.86
N LEU A 236 3.17 -42.11 -19.07
CA LEU A 236 4.63 -42.20 -19.14
C LEU A 236 5.10 -42.78 -20.48
N ASN A 237 4.48 -43.87 -20.94
CA ASN A 237 4.79 -44.48 -22.24
C ASN A 237 4.62 -43.47 -23.39
N TYR A 238 3.62 -42.59 -23.32
CA TYR A 238 3.41 -41.59 -24.37
C TYR A 238 4.39 -40.41 -24.28
N PHE A 239 4.56 -39.82 -23.10
CA PHE A 239 5.30 -38.58 -22.90
C PHE A 239 6.81 -38.77 -22.70
N ILE A 240 7.27 -39.97 -22.32
CA ILE A 240 8.68 -40.26 -22.07
C ILE A 240 9.26 -41.14 -23.17
N ASP A 241 8.59 -42.25 -23.50
CA ASP A 241 9.10 -43.22 -24.48
C ASP A 241 8.52 -43.03 -25.89
N GLY A 242 7.39 -42.32 -26.00
CA GLY A 242 6.61 -42.17 -27.22
C GLY A 242 6.83 -40.85 -27.96
N SER A 243 5.85 -40.46 -28.77
CA SER A 243 5.93 -39.21 -29.54
C SER A 243 5.95 -37.96 -28.66
N GLY A 244 5.38 -38.04 -27.46
CA GLY A 244 5.32 -36.93 -26.51
C GLY A 244 6.67 -36.54 -25.90
N HIS A 245 7.74 -37.34 -26.09
CA HIS A 245 9.08 -37.01 -25.58
C HIS A 245 9.61 -35.67 -26.11
N GLU A 246 9.14 -35.22 -27.28
CA GLU A 246 9.47 -33.91 -27.86
C GLU A 246 9.10 -32.75 -26.93
N CYS A 247 8.15 -32.96 -26.00
CA CYS A 247 7.79 -31.94 -25.02
C CYS A 247 8.89 -31.67 -23.99
N GLU A 248 9.88 -32.58 -23.85
CA GLU A 248 10.97 -32.48 -22.87
C GLU A 248 10.45 -32.10 -21.47
N ILE A 249 9.50 -32.90 -20.97
CA ILE A 249 8.86 -32.66 -19.67
C ILE A 249 9.82 -33.03 -18.55
N ASN A 250 10.10 -32.09 -17.65
CA ASN A 250 10.98 -32.30 -16.50
C ASN A 250 10.28 -33.00 -15.35
N SER A 251 8.98 -32.78 -15.18
CA SER A 251 8.19 -33.30 -14.06
C SER A 251 6.79 -33.67 -14.52
N ILE A 252 6.34 -34.90 -14.21
CA ILE A 252 4.94 -35.29 -14.37
C ILE A 252 4.36 -35.65 -13.01
N TYR A 253 3.33 -34.90 -12.63
CA TYR A 253 2.52 -35.14 -11.46
C TYR A 253 1.15 -35.71 -11.86
N PHE A 254 0.60 -36.56 -11.01
CA PHE A 254 -0.72 -37.14 -11.18
C PHE A 254 -1.55 -36.91 -9.92
N GLN A 255 -2.82 -36.58 -10.09
CA GLN A 255 -3.77 -36.44 -8.99
C GLN A 255 -5.10 -37.13 -9.35
N ALA A 256 -5.45 -38.16 -8.58
CA ALA A 256 -6.79 -38.73 -8.60
C ALA A 256 -7.67 -37.96 -7.61
N CYS A 257 -8.58 -37.11 -8.10
CA CYS A 257 -9.41 -36.24 -7.27
C CYS A 257 -10.90 -36.37 -7.63
N ALA A 258 -11.68 -36.90 -6.67
CA ALA A 258 -13.12 -37.11 -6.81
C ALA A 258 -13.97 -35.84 -6.54
N ASN A 259 -13.40 -34.83 -5.86
CA ASN A 259 -14.14 -33.62 -5.53
C ASN A 259 -13.89 -32.54 -6.59
N ASN A 260 -14.88 -31.68 -6.85
CA ASN A 260 -14.69 -30.57 -7.79
C ASN A 260 -13.52 -29.64 -7.40
N ARG A 261 -13.23 -29.55 -6.10
CA ARG A 261 -12.02 -28.93 -5.53
C ARG A 261 -11.40 -29.92 -4.54
N CYS A 262 -10.15 -30.29 -4.73
CA CYS A 262 -9.35 -31.00 -3.74
C CYS A 262 -8.17 -30.12 -3.34
N THR A 263 -7.83 -30.10 -2.06
CA THR A 263 -6.52 -29.64 -1.61
C THR A 263 -5.52 -30.80 -1.72
N SER A 264 -4.20 -30.55 -1.74
CA SER A 264 -3.20 -31.62 -1.57
C SER A 264 -3.35 -32.39 -0.27
N GLU A 265 -3.91 -31.75 0.77
CA GLU A 265 -4.18 -32.42 2.05
C GLU A 265 -5.25 -33.51 1.88
N ASP A 266 -6.25 -33.27 1.03
CA ASP A 266 -7.30 -34.25 0.72
C ASP A 266 -6.82 -35.31 -0.28
N ASN A 267 -6.13 -34.89 -1.34
CA ASN A 267 -5.62 -35.75 -2.40
C ASN A 267 -4.25 -35.22 -2.87
N PRO A 268 -3.12 -35.80 -2.43
CA PRO A 268 -1.80 -35.26 -2.74
C PRO A 268 -1.45 -35.42 -4.23
N PHE A 269 -0.61 -34.52 -4.73
CA PHE A 269 0.00 -34.65 -6.04
C PHE A 269 1.09 -35.72 -5.98
N GLU A 270 0.91 -36.80 -6.73
CA GLU A 270 1.87 -37.90 -6.84
C GLU A 270 2.87 -37.59 -7.96
N LEU A 271 4.16 -37.50 -7.64
CA LEU A 271 5.21 -37.42 -8.65
C LEU A 271 5.36 -38.79 -9.32
N ILE A 272 5.08 -38.88 -10.62
CA ILE A 272 5.18 -40.13 -11.38
C ILE A 272 6.40 -40.16 -12.31
N TYR A 273 7.03 -39.01 -12.58
CA TYR A 273 8.27 -38.93 -13.35
C TYR A 273 9.03 -37.62 -13.09
N GLY A 274 10.36 -37.73 -13.08
CA GLY A 274 11.26 -36.59 -13.16
C GLY A 274 11.51 -35.87 -11.83
N ASP A 275 11.75 -34.55 -11.92
CA ASP A 275 12.11 -33.74 -10.75
C ASP A 275 10.88 -33.35 -9.92
N GLU A 276 11.02 -33.26 -8.61
CA GLU A 276 9.94 -32.83 -7.71
C GLU A 276 9.60 -31.32 -7.87
N PHE A 277 10.57 -30.51 -8.27
CA PHE A 277 10.42 -29.07 -8.35
C PHE A 277 11.12 -28.48 -9.56
N ILE A 278 10.53 -27.44 -10.12
CA ILE A 278 11.24 -26.52 -11.03
C ILE A 278 11.68 -25.28 -10.24
N TYR A 279 12.59 -24.50 -10.82
CA TYR A 279 13.14 -23.31 -10.17
C TYR A 279 13.04 -22.11 -11.07
N GLU A 280 12.68 -20.96 -10.52
CA GLU A 280 12.73 -19.67 -11.23
C GLU A 280 13.69 -18.72 -10.52
N ILE A 281 14.21 -17.74 -11.25
CA ILE A 281 15.05 -16.68 -10.69
C ILE A 281 14.26 -15.37 -10.74
N TYR A 282 13.92 -14.84 -9.57
CA TYR A 282 13.35 -13.50 -9.40
C TYR A 282 14.38 -12.63 -8.70
N ASN A 283 14.83 -11.55 -9.36
CA ASN A 283 15.73 -10.57 -8.74
C ASN A 283 16.94 -11.21 -8.03
N GLU A 284 17.66 -12.07 -8.77
CA GLU A 284 18.83 -12.82 -8.29
C GLU A 284 18.53 -13.88 -7.20
N LYS A 285 17.26 -14.03 -6.80
CA LYS A 285 16.84 -15.06 -5.83
C LYS A 285 16.28 -16.26 -6.58
N LYS A 286 16.86 -17.43 -6.30
CA LYS A 286 16.39 -18.70 -6.83
C LYS A 286 15.21 -19.20 -5.99
N ILE A 287 14.05 -19.36 -6.60
CA ILE A 287 12.80 -19.73 -5.95
C ILE A 287 12.36 -21.09 -6.49
N ARG A 288 12.14 -22.04 -5.58
CA ARG A 288 11.52 -23.34 -5.86
C ARG A 288 10.05 -23.15 -6.19
N ILE A 289 9.57 -23.83 -7.23
CA ILE A 289 8.17 -23.86 -7.64
C ILE A 289 7.66 -25.28 -7.50
N SER A 290 6.68 -25.46 -6.62
CA SER A 290 5.97 -26.71 -6.35
C SER A 290 4.65 -26.78 -7.16
N PRO A 291 4.06 -27.97 -7.39
CA PRO A 291 2.83 -28.14 -8.17
C PRO A 291 1.65 -27.27 -7.71
N GLU A 292 1.52 -27.05 -6.41
CA GLU A 292 0.46 -26.24 -5.81
C GLU A 292 0.82 -24.78 -5.57
N SER A 293 2.10 -24.46 -5.61
CA SER A 293 2.57 -23.12 -5.25
C SER A 293 1.95 -22.05 -6.15
N PHE A 294 1.66 -20.86 -5.62
CA PHE A 294 1.23 -19.76 -6.48
C PHE A 294 2.43 -19.05 -7.07
N VAL A 295 2.45 -18.95 -8.39
CA VAL A 295 3.37 -18.13 -9.15
C VAL A 295 2.57 -17.13 -9.94
N GLN A 296 3.06 -15.90 -10.00
CA GLN A 296 2.51 -14.91 -10.90
C GLN A 296 2.69 -15.40 -12.34
N ALA A 297 1.62 -15.33 -13.14
CA ALA A 297 1.59 -15.92 -14.47
C ALA A 297 2.59 -15.28 -15.45
N ASN A 298 3.08 -14.07 -15.17
CA ASN A 298 4.06 -13.36 -15.97
C ASN A 298 5.29 -13.05 -15.13
N LYS A 299 6.40 -13.74 -15.42
CA LYS A 299 7.64 -13.65 -14.64
C LYS A 299 8.22 -12.23 -14.60
N LYS A 300 8.32 -11.55 -15.76
CA LYS A 300 8.96 -10.22 -15.84
C LYS A 300 8.14 -9.15 -15.13
N ALA A 301 6.82 -9.19 -15.27
CA ALA A 301 5.95 -8.27 -14.53
C ALA A 301 5.92 -8.57 -13.01
N ALA A 302 6.09 -9.83 -12.61
CA ALA A 302 6.23 -10.20 -11.20
C ALA A 302 7.51 -9.62 -10.56
N GLU A 303 8.65 -9.65 -11.27
CA GLU A 303 9.90 -9.01 -10.80
C GLU A 303 9.68 -7.52 -10.51
N LEU A 304 8.98 -6.80 -11.40
CA LEU A 304 8.62 -5.39 -11.20
C LEU A 304 7.74 -5.19 -9.96
N ILE A 305 6.74 -6.05 -9.73
CA ILE A 305 5.88 -5.98 -8.54
C ILE A 305 6.72 -6.14 -7.26
N TYR A 306 7.64 -7.10 -7.24
CA TYR A 306 8.52 -7.35 -6.09
C TYR A 306 9.46 -6.17 -5.82
N GLU A 307 10.07 -5.62 -6.86
CA GLU A 307 10.93 -4.43 -6.77
C GLU A 307 10.18 -3.21 -6.25
N LEU A 308 9.02 -2.90 -6.84
CA LEU A 308 8.19 -1.75 -6.43
C LEU A 308 7.71 -1.90 -5.00
N THR A 309 7.31 -3.12 -4.60
CA THR A 309 6.86 -3.39 -3.24
C THR A 309 7.96 -3.06 -2.23
N LEU A 310 9.18 -3.56 -2.44
CA LEU A 310 10.31 -3.30 -1.53
C LEU A 310 10.78 -1.84 -1.57
N LYS A 311 10.82 -1.24 -2.76
CA LYS A 311 11.15 0.18 -2.95
C LYS A 311 10.22 1.08 -2.14
N HIS A 312 8.92 0.83 -2.19
CA HIS A 312 7.93 1.63 -1.47
C HIS A 312 7.76 1.24 0.00
N ALA A 313 8.11 0.00 0.37
CA ALA A 313 8.20 -0.43 1.76
C ALA A 313 9.28 0.37 2.53
N GLN A 314 10.34 0.84 1.85
CA GLN A 314 11.45 1.60 2.46
C GLN A 314 12.04 0.86 3.67
N ILE A 315 12.39 -0.40 3.45
CA ILE A 315 12.96 -1.29 4.47
C ILE A 315 14.44 -0.93 4.68
N ASP A 316 14.84 -0.90 5.95
CA ASP A 316 16.23 -0.75 6.39
C ASP A 316 16.59 -1.81 7.44
N GLU A 317 17.82 -1.76 7.95
CA GLU A 317 18.32 -2.67 9.00
C GLU A 317 17.63 -2.55 10.36
N ASN A 318 16.81 -1.52 10.57
CA ASN A 318 16.01 -1.28 11.77
C ASN A 318 14.53 -1.63 11.56
N THR A 319 14.17 -2.13 10.37
CA THR A 319 12.79 -2.42 9.99
C THR A 319 12.41 -3.87 10.30
N ILE A 320 11.24 -4.05 10.91
CA ILE A 320 10.54 -5.32 11.04
C ILE A 320 9.48 -5.39 9.93
N VAL A 321 9.53 -6.44 9.13
CA VAL A 321 8.59 -6.66 8.03
C VAL A 321 7.55 -7.70 8.42
N LEU A 322 6.28 -7.39 8.22
CA LEU A 322 5.17 -8.34 8.29
C LEU A 322 4.75 -8.69 6.85
N ASP A 323 5.11 -9.87 6.37
CA ASP A 323 4.74 -10.36 5.04
C ASP A 323 3.49 -11.25 5.16
N ILE A 324 2.32 -10.69 4.84
CA ILE A 324 1.01 -11.30 5.02
C ILE A 324 0.51 -11.82 3.67
N GLY A 325 0.26 -13.13 3.61
CA GLY A 325 0.05 -13.81 2.33
C GLY A 325 1.38 -14.04 1.62
N SER A 326 2.42 -14.38 2.40
CA SER A 326 3.81 -14.48 1.93
C SER A 326 4.03 -15.50 0.82
N GLY A 327 3.16 -16.50 0.70
CA GLY A 327 3.27 -17.60 -0.25
C GLY A 327 4.59 -18.33 -0.16
N MET A 328 5.24 -18.55 -1.31
CA MET A 328 6.59 -19.16 -1.35
C MET A 328 7.69 -18.24 -0.80
N GLY A 329 7.32 -17.05 -0.31
CA GLY A 329 8.20 -16.17 0.44
C GLY A 329 9.12 -15.31 -0.39
N VAL A 330 8.77 -14.95 -1.63
CA VAL A 330 9.64 -14.13 -2.50
C VAL A 330 9.96 -12.77 -1.84
N HIS A 331 8.93 -12.03 -1.40
CA HIS A 331 9.12 -10.78 -0.65
C HIS A 331 9.91 -11.01 0.63
N SER A 332 9.58 -12.06 1.40
CA SER A 332 10.30 -12.41 2.64
C SER A 332 11.79 -12.66 2.42
N VAL A 333 12.15 -13.46 1.41
CA VAL A 333 13.53 -13.78 1.04
C VAL A 333 14.27 -12.51 0.63
N MET A 334 13.68 -11.68 -0.23
CA MET A 334 14.29 -10.42 -0.65
C MET A 334 14.44 -9.43 0.51
N ALA A 335 13.39 -9.21 1.30
CA ALA A 335 13.39 -8.29 2.44
C ALA A 335 14.39 -8.71 3.53
N SER A 336 14.59 -10.02 3.74
CA SER A 336 15.50 -10.56 4.76
C SER A 336 16.95 -10.09 4.61
N THR A 337 17.35 -9.72 3.40
CA THR A 337 18.71 -9.23 3.11
C THR A 337 18.99 -7.86 3.74
N ILE A 338 17.94 -7.07 3.97
CA ILE A 338 18.04 -5.70 4.50
C ILE A 338 17.40 -5.61 5.89
N ALA A 339 16.17 -6.11 6.05
CA ALA A 339 15.36 -5.98 7.26
C ALA A 339 16.03 -6.54 8.52
N LYS A 340 15.70 -5.96 9.69
CA LYS A 340 16.06 -6.50 11.00
C LYS A 340 15.47 -7.89 11.22
N LYS A 341 14.17 -8.02 10.95
CA LYS A 341 13.38 -9.24 11.14
C LYS A 341 12.24 -9.27 10.12
N VAL A 342 11.90 -10.45 9.62
CA VAL A 342 10.74 -10.69 8.78
C VAL A 342 9.83 -11.70 9.48
N TYR A 343 8.54 -11.42 9.56
CA TYR A 343 7.50 -12.38 9.94
C TYR A 343 6.71 -12.74 8.69
N ALA A 344 6.90 -13.96 8.19
CA ALA A 344 6.26 -14.47 6.99
C ALA A 344 5.06 -15.33 7.38
N ILE A 345 3.86 -14.92 6.97
CA ILE A 345 2.60 -15.57 7.36
C ILE A 345 1.85 -16.03 6.12
N ASP A 346 1.50 -17.31 6.06
CA ASP A 346 0.66 -17.89 5.02
C ASP A 346 -0.16 -19.04 5.62
N PRO A 347 -1.45 -19.20 5.28
CA PRO A 347 -2.25 -20.30 5.81
C PRO A 347 -1.87 -21.67 5.25
N LEU A 348 -1.21 -21.76 4.08
CA LEU A 348 -0.88 -23.03 3.46
C LEU A 348 0.50 -23.54 3.93
N ALA A 349 0.53 -24.71 4.58
CA ALA A 349 1.76 -25.30 5.11
C ALA A 349 2.85 -25.49 4.06
N LEU A 350 2.47 -25.93 2.85
CA LEU A 350 3.40 -26.10 1.74
C LEU A 350 4.07 -24.79 1.32
N CYS A 351 3.36 -23.67 1.34
CA CYS A 351 3.95 -22.35 1.05
C CYS A 351 5.02 -21.97 2.09
N ILE A 352 4.78 -22.31 3.36
CA ILE A 352 5.76 -22.11 4.43
C ILE A 352 6.98 -23.02 4.28
N GLU A 353 6.78 -24.26 3.85
CA GLU A 353 7.88 -25.20 3.55
C GLU A 353 8.72 -24.72 2.37
N ASP A 354 8.07 -24.30 1.27
CA ASP A 354 8.71 -23.65 0.12
C ASP A 354 9.50 -22.42 0.56
N GLY A 355 8.90 -21.55 1.37
CA GLY A 355 9.54 -20.36 1.91
C GLY A 355 10.81 -20.67 2.71
N LYS A 356 10.74 -21.63 3.64
CA LYS A 356 11.91 -22.08 4.43
C LYS A 356 13.01 -22.64 3.54
N PHE A 357 12.64 -23.45 2.55
CA PHE A 357 13.59 -24.00 1.59
C PHE A 357 14.24 -22.89 0.76
N ASN A 358 13.45 -21.94 0.26
CA ASN A 358 13.91 -20.80 -0.53
C ASN A 358 14.85 -19.90 0.28
N ALA A 359 14.55 -19.63 1.55
CA ALA A 359 15.45 -18.87 2.42
C ALA A 359 16.80 -19.57 2.59
N LYS A 360 16.80 -20.89 2.83
CA LYS A 360 18.03 -21.68 2.92
C LYS A 360 18.80 -21.70 1.59
N LEU A 361 18.10 -21.90 0.47
CA LEU A 361 18.67 -21.94 -0.87
C LEU A 361 19.38 -20.63 -1.25
N ASN A 362 18.85 -19.50 -0.78
CA ASN A 362 19.41 -18.17 -1.05
C ASN A 362 20.35 -17.66 0.05
N ASN A 363 20.77 -18.53 0.98
CA ASN A 363 21.64 -18.18 2.11
C ASN A 363 21.14 -16.96 2.91
N CYS A 364 19.82 -16.87 3.10
CA CYS A 364 19.23 -15.81 3.92
C CYS A 364 19.71 -15.90 5.37
N ARG A 365 19.79 -14.75 6.04
CA ARG A 365 20.02 -14.67 7.48
C ARG A 365 18.91 -15.42 8.23
N ASP A 366 19.19 -15.87 9.45
CA ASP A 366 18.18 -16.47 10.34
C ASP A 366 17.29 -15.39 10.99
N ASN A 367 16.79 -14.45 10.18
CA ASN A 367 15.96 -13.34 10.60
C ASN A 367 14.51 -13.44 10.07
N ILE A 368 14.14 -14.56 9.44
CA ILE A 368 12.77 -14.82 9.00
C ILE A 368 12.07 -15.78 9.98
N GLU A 369 10.99 -15.35 10.62
CA GLU A 369 10.08 -16.23 11.37
C GLU A 369 8.91 -16.64 10.49
N TRP A 370 8.87 -17.92 10.10
CA TRP A 370 7.83 -18.50 9.27
C TRP A 370 6.65 -18.99 10.12
N ILE A 371 5.43 -18.62 9.74
CA ILE A 371 4.22 -18.90 10.51
C ILE A 371 3.15 -19.46 9.57
N CYS A 372 2.80 -20.73 9.77
CA CYS A 372 1.67 -21.36 9.10
C CYS A 372 0.38 -21.04 9.85
N GLY A 373 -0.58 -20.44 9.14
CA GLY A 373 -1.92 -20.19 9.66
C GLY A 373 -2.47 -18.82 9.27
N PHE A 374 -3.73 -18.58 9.63
CA PHE A 374 -4.43 -17.34 9.34
C PHE A 374 -3.84 -16.15 10.12
N SER A 375 -3.55 -15.07 9.40
CA SER A 375 -2.87 -13.89 9.93
C SER A 375 -3.53 -13.26 11.17
N GLU A 376 -4.86 -13.24 11.23
CA GLU A 376 -5.65 -12.69 12.33
C GLU A 376 -5.45 -13.44 13.67
N ILE A 377 -5.06 -14.73 13.60
CA ILE A 377 -4.80 -15.56 14.78
C ILE A 377 -3.40 -15.26 15.31
N HIS A 378 -2.42 -15.15 14.41
CA HIS A 378 -1.01 -15.09 14.80
C HIS A 378 -0.51 -13.68 15.06
N LEU A 379 -1.08 -12.65 14.43
CA LEU A 379 -0.64 -11.27 14.61
C LEU A 379 -0.73 -10.81 16.07
N HIS A 380 -1.76 -11.20 16.84
CA HIS A 380 -1.83 -10.87 18.28
C HIS A 380 -0.65 -11.44 19.08
N ARG A 381 -0.16 -12.64 18.73
CA ARG A 381 1.02 -13.25 19.37
C ARG A 381 2.29 -12.52 18.96
N ILE A 382 2.43 -12.20 17.68
CA ILE A 382 3.55 -11.42 17.15
C ILE A 382 3.58 -10.05 17.83
N LEU A 383 2.42 -9.41 18.00
CA LEU A 383 2.26 -8.14 18.70
C LEU A 383 2.69 -8.17 20.15
N LYS A 384 2.38 -9.24 20.90
CA LYS A 384 2.90 -9.40 22.27
C LYS A 384 4.42 -9.46 22.27
N LYS A 385 5.01 -10.27 21.38
CA LYS A 385 6.47 -10.33 21.20
C LYS A 385 7.06 -8.97 20.78
N LEU A 386 6.34 -8.20 19.97
CA LEU A 386 6.75 -6.88 19.48
C LEU A 386 6.57 -5.78 20.54
N GLY A 387 5.58 -5.88 21.42
CA GLY A 387 5.37 -4.99 22.54
C GLY A 387 6.55 -5.00 23.51
N ASP A 388 7.17 -6.16 23.70
CA ASP A 388 8.44 -6.31 24.43
C ASP A 388 9.64 -5.69 23.66
N LEU A 389 9.55 -5.55 22.34
CA LEU A 389 10.56 -4.97 21.45
C LEU A 389 10.37 -3.46 21.17
N HIS A 390 9.22 -2.87 21.50
CA HIS A 390 8.97 -1.43 21.32
C HIS A 390 9.88 -0.53 22.18
N GLY A 391 10.57 -1.10 23.18
CA GLY A 391 11.68 -0.42 23.86
C GLY A 391 12.92 -0.15 22.98
N ASN A 392 12.98 -0.65 21.73
CA ASN A 392 14.16 -0.64 20.86
C ASN A 392 13.99 0.11 19.51
N HIS A 393 13.08 1.08 19.39
CA HIS A 393 12.95 1.99 18.22
C HIS A 393 12.81 1.35 16.82
N SER A 394 12.41 0.07 16.70
CA SER A 394 12.34 -0.61 15.39
C SER A 394 11.06 -0.24 14.62
N ARG A 395 11.18 0.12 13.34
CA ARG A 395 10.04 0.51 12.47
C ARG A 395 9.32 -0.73 11.96
N ILE A 396 7.98 -0.74 11.92
CA ILE A 396 7.22 -1.88 11.37
C ILE A 396 6.60 -1.49 10.03
N VAL A 397 6.80 -2.34 9.02
CA VAL A 397 6.16 -2.24 7.70
C VAL A 397 5.43 -3.53 7.41
N ALA A 398 4.21 -3.45 6.90
CA ALA A 398 3.47 -4.63 6.47
C ALA A 398 3.36 -4.65 4.93
N ILE A 399 3.64 -5.81 4.35
CA ILE A 399 3.36 -6.14 2.95
C ILE A 399 2.16 -7.06 2.98
N VAL A 400 1.08 -6.68 2.31
CA VAL A 400 -0.20 -7.40 2.35
C VAL A 400 -0.57 -7.83 0.95
N ASN A 401 -0.56 -9.13 0.69
CA ASN A 401 -0.98 -9.72 -0.56
C ASN A 401 -2.14 -10.72 -0.33
N PRO A 402 -3.40 -10.30 -0.48
CA PRO A 402 -4.57 -11.12 -0.25
C PRO A 402 -4.86 -12.11 -1.40
N SER A 403 -4.07 -12.11 -2.49
CA SER A 403 -4.40 -12.72 -3.80
C SER A 403 -4.87 -14.18 -3.79
N ARG A 404 -4.70 -14.93 -2.69
CA ARG A 404 -5.23 -16.30 -2.53
C ARG A 404 -6.34 -16.49 -1.51
N TYR A 405 -6.48 -15.61 -0.53
CA TYR A 405 -7.46 -15.74 0.53
C TYR A 405 -8.04 -14.39 0.85
N SER A 406 -9.37 -14.30 0.87
CA SER A 406 -10.05 -13.12 1.39
C SER A 406 -9.62 -12.99 2.85
N LEU A 407 -8.81 -11.96 3.14
CA LEU A 407 -8.39 -11.71 4.51
C LEU A 407 -9.66 -11.44 5.32
N SER A 408 -9.80 -12.05 6.51
CA SER A 408 -11.03 -11.87 7.28
C SER A 408 -11.16 -10.43 7.76
N ASN A 409 -12.38 -9.91 7.95
CA ASN A 409 -12.57 -8.55 8.49
C ASN A 409 -11.88 -8.30 9.84
N ARG A 410 -11.43 -9.35 10.53
CA ARG A 410 -10.62 -9.25 11.75
C ARG A 410 -9.19 -8.77 11.47
N ILE A 411 -8.59 -9.13 10.32
CA ILE A 411 -7.21 -8.76 10.00
C ILE A 411 -7.02 -7.25 9.89
N THR A 412 -8.00 -6.53 9.30
CA THR A 412 -7.95 -5.09 9.12
C THR A 412 -8.03 -4.40 10.47
N THR A 413 -8.87 -4.91 11.36
CA THR A 413 -8.95 -4.48 12.76
C THR A 413 -7.63 -4.70 13.50
N VAL A 414 -7.01 -5.88 13.32
CA VAL A 414 -5.73 -6.21 13.97
C VAL A 414 -4.61 -5.32 13.45
N LEU A 415 -4.46 -5.15 12.13
CA LEU A 415 -3.42 -4.29 11.55
C LEU A 415 -3.57 -2.84 12.00
N ARG A 416 -4.80 -2.35 12.09
CA ARG A 416 -5.12 -1.00 12.57
C ARG A 416 -4.90 -0.80 14.06
N SER A 417 -4.92 -1.86 14.88
CA SER A 417 -4.60 -1.74 16.31
C SER A 417 -3.09 -1.68 16.60
N ILE A 418 -2.25 -1.90 15.58
CA ILE A 418 -0.79 -1.84 15.69
C ILE A 418 -0.31 -0.43 15.36
N SER A 419 -0.25 0.44 16.37
CA SER A 419 0.22 1.83 16.19
C SER A 419 1.67 1.95 15.67
N ALA A 420 2.49 0.90 15.80
CA ALA A 420 3.87 0.88 15.36
C ALA A 420 4.08 0.44 13.91
N ILE A 421 3.06 -0.13 13.26
CA ILE A 421 3.08 -0.17 11.79
C ILE A 421 3.14 1.29 11.37
N GLN A 422 4.02 1.64 10.43
CA GLN A 422 4.10 2.99 9.86
C GLN A 422 3.52 3.06 8.46
N ARG A 423 3.50 1.91 7.78
CA ARG A 423 3.09 1.77 6.40
C ARG A 423 2.61 0.36 6.09
N ILE A 424 1.58 0.29 5.25
CA ILE A 424 1.17 -0.91 4.54
C ILE A 424 1.48 -0.71 3.05
N ILE A 425 2.15 -1.70 2.44
CA ILE A 425 2.17 -1.88 0.99
C ILE A 425 1.16 -2.98 0.66
N TYR A 426 0.10 -2.63 -0.05
CA TYR A 426 -0.97 -3.56 -0.40
C TYR A 426 -0.87 -3.91 -1.88
N VAL A 427 -0.85 -5.20 -2.20
CA VAL A 427 -0.79 -5.69 -3.59
C VAL A 427 -2.13 -6.31 -3.93
N SER A 428 -2.70 -6.03 -5.11
CA SER A 428 -3.95 -6.64 -5.55
C SER A 428 -4.00 -6.87 -7.05
N GLY A 429 -4.44 -8.05 -7.47
CA GLY A 429 -4.67 -8.38 -8.89
C GLY A 429 -6.03 -7.97 -9.43
N LYS A 430 -6.91 -7.44 -8.57
CA LYS A 430 -8.22 -6.91 -8.95
C LYS A 430 -8.54 -5.65 -8.16
N THR A 431 -9.16 -4.69 -8.83
CA THR A 431 -9.53 -3.39 -8.25
C THR A 431 -11.04 -3.24 -8.02
N ASP A 432 -11.83 -4.29 -8.23
CA ASP A 432 -13.26 -4.28 -7.95
C ASP A 432 -13.57 -4.14 -6.45
N GLU A 433 -14.77 -3.64 -6.13
CA GLU A 433 -15.20 -3.35 -4.75
C GLU A 433 -15.06 -4.55 -3.81
N GLN A 434 -15.38 -5.77 -4.29
CA GLN A 434 -15.31 -6.97 -3.46
C GLN A 434 -13.87 -7.36 -3.15
N SER A 435 -12.99 -7.33 -4.15
CA SER A 435 -11.56 -7.61 -4.00
C SER A 435 -10.84 -6.55 -3.14
N MET A 436 -11.29 -5.30 -3.22
CA MET A 436 -10.71 -4.17 -2.49
C MET A 436 -11.35 -3.89 -1.14
N HIS A 437 -12.35 -4.67 -0.71
CA HIS A 437 -13.06 -4.47 0.55
C HIS A 437 -12.12 -4.40 1.77
N ASN A 438 -11.11 -5.27 1.83
CA ASN A 438 -10.14 -5.27 2.92
C ASN A 438 -9.27 -4.00 2.93
N PHE A 439 -8.87 -3.54 1.75
CA PHE A 439 -8.16 -2.27 1.61
C PHE A 439 -9.04 -1.09 2.03
N TYR A 440 -10.31 -1.09 1.62
CA TYR A 440 -11.30 -0.11 2.05
C TYR A 440 -11.42 -0.06 3.58
N GLU A 441 -11.56 -1.19 4.29
CA GLU A 441 -11.66 -1.20 5.74
C GLU A 441 -10.33 -0.81 6.46
N LEU A 442 -9.17 -0.99 5.80
CA LEU A 442 -7.89 -0.45 6.29
C LEU A 442 -7.83 1.09 6.16
N ALA A 443 -8.42 1.64 5.09
CA ALA A 443 -8.37 3.06 4.77
C ALA A 443 -9.53 3.88 5.37
N ALA A 444 -10.67 3.25 5.66
CA ALA A 444 -11.84 3.89 6.26
C ALA A 444 -11.60 4.22 7.74
N ALA A 445 -12.23 5.27 8.27
CA ALA A 445 -12.13 5.58 9.70
C ALA A 445 -13.11 4.71 10.54
N GLU A 446 -13.03 4.83 11.86
CA GLU A 446 -13.48 3.82 12.82
C GLU A 446 -14.96 3.40 12.76
N ARG A 447 -15.19 2.11 13.05
CA ARG A 447 -16.48 1.64 13.58
C ARG A 447 -16.55 2.02 15.07
N SER A 448 -17.54 2.82 15.46
CA SER A 448 -17.79 3.26 16.85
C SER A 448 -18.00 2.15 17.91
N LYS A 449 -17.90 0.86 17.53
CA LYS A 449 -18.04 -0.30 18.42
C LYS A 449 -16.73 -0.83 18.99
N LEU A 450 -15.58 -0.51 18.40
CA LEU A 450 -14.27 -0.83 18.96
C LEU A 450 -13.92 0.27 19.98
N LYS A 451 -13.73 -0.09 21.25
CA LYS A 451 -13.44 0.86 22.34
C LYS A 451 -12.02 1.47 22.27
N GLN A 452 -11.27 1.23 21.21
CA GLN A 452 -9.90 1.72 21.01
C GLN A 452 -9.84 2.49 19.71
N ALA A 453 -9.40 3.76 19.79
CA ALA A 453 -9.12 4.60 18.63
C ALA A 453 -7.99 3.98 17.79
N THR A 454 -8.28 3.67 16.52
CA THR A 454 -7.35 3.11 15.53
C THR A 454 -7.21 4.05 14.35
N SER A 455 -5.96 4.32 13.97
CA SER A 455 -5.65 5.23 12.86
C SER A 455 -5.82 4.54 11.49
N PRO A 456 -6.47 5.18 10.51
CA PRO A 456 -6.63 4.63 9.17
C PRO A 456 -5.32 4.67 8.38
N PHE A 457 -5.17 3.73 7.44
CA PHE A 457 -4.10 3.68 6.45
C PHE A 457 -4.53 4.35 5.16
N ILE A 458 -4.12 5.60 4.96
CA ILE A 458 -4.54 6.41 3.82
C ILE A 458 -3.67 6.07 2.60
N PRO A 459 -4.26 5.69 1.44
CA PRO A 459 -3.50 5.57 0.19
C PRO A 459 -2.85 6.89 -0.19
N THR A 460 -1.62 6.82 -0.67
CA THR A 460 -0.86 7.96 -1.19
C THR A 460 -0.65 7.85 -2.69
N SER A 461 -0.26 6.66 -3.15
CA SER A 461 -0.01 6.37 -4.55
C SER A 461 -0.45 4.95 -4.88
N VAL A 462 -0.92 4.74 -6.10
CA VAL A 462 -1.27 3.46 -6.71
C VAL A 462 -0.39 3.29 -7.93
N TYR A 463 0.29 2.16 -8.03
CA TYR A 463 1.16 1.81 -9.15
C TYR A 463 0.50 0.66 -9.91
N PRO A 464 -0.20 0.91 -11.03
CA PRO A 464 -0.72 -0.15 -11.87
C PRO A 464 0.39 -0.79 -12.72
N ILE A 465 0.37 -2.11 -12.82
CA ILE A 465 1.31 -2.92 -13.61
C ILE A 465 0.52 -3.84 -14.54
N ASP A 466 0.90 -3.85 -15.80
CA ASP A 466 0.35 -4.79 -16.77
C ASP A 466 0.95 -6.20 -16.62
N LEU A 467 0.41 -6.95 -15.66
CA LEU A 467 0.77 -8.34 -15.43
C LEU A 467 0.28 -9.26 -16.57
N LEU A 468 -0.89 -8.97 -17.13
CA LEU A 468 -1.60 -9.82 -18.09
C LEU A 468 -1.98 -9.05 -19.37
N PRO A 469 -1.02 -8.80 -20.27
CA PRO A 469 -1.28 -8.22 -21.60
C PRO A 469 -2.40 -8.95 -22.35
N HIS A 470 -3.13 -8.22 -23.19
CA HIS A 470 -4.35 -8.65 -23.90
C HIS A 470 -5.58 -8.95 -23.05
N THR A 471 -5.48 -8.89 -21.72
CA THR A 471 -6.63 -8.94 -20.80
C THR A 471 -6.98 -7.54 -20.30
N ILE A 472 -8.13 -7.38 -19.64
CA ILE A 472 -8.49 -6.13 -18.94
C ILE A 472 -7.79 -5.96 -17.59
N HIS A 473 -7.11 -6.99 -17.09
CA HIS A 473 -6.57 -7.00 -15.73
C HIS A 473 -5.27 -6.19 -15.63
N ALA A 474 -5.13 -5.48 -14.52
CA ALA A 474 -3.90 -4.85 -14.07
C ALA A 474 -3.69 -5.18 -12.60
N GLU A 475 -2.47 -5.55 -12.23
CA GLU A 475 -2.09 -5.68 -10.82
C GLU A 475 -1.79 -4.28 -10.29
N VAL A 476 -2.13 -3.99 -9.04
CA VAL A 476 -1.82 -2.71 -8.40
C VAL A 476 -0.98 -2.91 -7.15
N VAL A 477 0.04 -2.06 -6.99
CA VAL A 477 0.78 -1.89 -5.74
C VAL A 477 0.33 -0.56 -5.12
N ILE A 478 -0.17 -0.59 -3.89
CA ILE A 478 -0.74 0.55 -3.20
C ILE A 478 0.14 0.92 -2.03
N LYS A 479 0.62 2.16 -2.03
CA LYS A 479 1.43 2.73 -0.94
C LYS A 479 0.53 3.51 0.01
N THR A 480 0.54 3.17 1.29
CA THR A 480 -0.22 3.89 2.33
C THR A 480 0.66 4.75 3.25
N LYS A 481 0.02 5.60 4.05
CA LYS A 481 0.57 6.31 5.21
C LYS A 481 -0.42 6.28 6.38
N ILE A 482 0.03 6.51 7.60
CA ILE A 482 -0.85 6.56 8.79
C ILE A 482 -1.17 8.00 9.16
N LYS A 483 -2.40 8.24 9.64
CA LYS A 483 -2.84 9.53 10.19
C LYS A 483 -1.84 10.13 11.21
N ASP A 484 -1.42 9.34 12.21
CA ASP A 484 -0.52 9.79 13.28
C ASP A 484 0.92 10.00 12.83
N SER A 485 1.37 9.33 11.77
CA SER A 485 2.70 9.55 11.19
C SER A 485 2.85 10.93 10.54
N MET A 486 1.78 11.72 10.42
CA MET A 486 1.86 13.14 10.04
C MET A 486 1.99 14.09 11.24
N ALA A 487 1.67 13.62 12.45
CA ALA A 487 1.92 14.33 13.71
C ALA A 487 3.25 13.90 14.36
N ALA A 488 3.69 12.66 14.09
CA ALA A 488 4.94 12.05 14.58
C ALA A 488 6.06 12.06 13.53
N VAL A 489 5.99 12.96 12.54
CA VAL A 489 7.21 13.47 11.91
C VAL A 489 7.87 14.41 12.95
N HIS A 490 8.44 13.82 14.00
CA HIS A 490 9.64 14.38 14.62
C HIS A 490 10.79 14.11 13.66
N ASP A 491 10.69 14.66 12.45
CA ASP A 491 11.88 15.01 11.72
C ASP A 491 12.43 16.22 12.44
N ASP A 492 13.65 16.12 12.94
CA ASP A 492 14.52 17.27 13.15
C ASP A 492 14.88 17.95 11.80
N THR A 493 14.07 17.77 10.75
CA THR A 493 14.18 18.39 9.44
C THR A 493 12.91 19.13 8.99
N TYR A 494 11.77 19.04 9.71
CA TYR A 494 10.57 19.81 9.34
C TYR A 494 10.66 21.25 9.85
N GLU A 495 10.85 22.19 8.93
CA GLU A 495 10.76 23.62 9.16
C GLU A 495 9.34 24.10 8.83
N SER A 496 8.56 24.51 9.84
CA SER A 496 7.26 25.16 9.62
C SER A 496 7.42 26.68 9.64
N ILE A 497 6.89 27.38 8.65
CA ILE A 497 6.98 28.83 8.56
C ILE A 497 5.77 29.44 9.28
N GLY A 498 6.00 30.03 10.46
CA GLY A 498 4.95 30.65 11.28
C GLY A 498 4.56 32.05 10.81
N LEU A 499 5.47 32.78 10.15
CA LEU A 499 5.20 34.11 9.60
C LEU A 499 6.18 34.43 8.48
N VAL A 500 5.70 35.09 7.41
CA VAL A 500 6.55 35.73 6.40
C VAL A 500 6.18 37.20 6.31
N LYS A 501 7.16 38.09 6.47
CA LYS A 501 7.00 39.52 6.17
C LYS A 501 7.89 39.88 4.99
N PRO A 502 7.32 40.33 3.85
CA PRO A 502 8.06 40.52 2.60
C PRO A 502 9.05 41.68 2.67
N GLU A 503 8.83 42.64 3.58
CA GLU A 503 9.65 43.84 3.72
C GLU A 503 9.84 44.18 5.20
N VAL A 504 11.08 44.13 5.66
CA VAL A 504 11.53 44.50 7.00
C VAL A 504 12.82 45.29 6.89
N TYR A 505 12.93 46.37 7.65
CA TYR A 505 14.06 47.30 7.63
C TYR A 505 15.06 46.94 8.72
N VAL A 506 16.33 46.81 8.37
CA VAL A 506 17.43 46.48 9.30
C VAL A 506 18.34 47.71 9.46
N TYR A 507 18.74 47.98 10.70
CA TYR A 507 19.51 49.14 11.11
C TYR A 507 20.72 48.74 11.95
N VAL A 508 21.84 49.43 11.76
CA VAL A 508 22.96 49.44 12.71
C VAL A 508 22.50 50.16 13.97
N ILE A 509 22.69 49.53 15.13
CA ILE A 509 22.37 50.12 16.42
C ILE A 509 23.62 50.65 17.13
N PRO A 510 23.51 51.76 17.87
CA PRO A 510 24.61 52.23 18.71
C PRO A 510 25.00 51.19 19.79
N PRO A 511 26.28 51.11 20.19
CA PRO A 511 26.71 50.25 21.28
C PRO A 511 25.96 50.54 22.58
N ARG A 512 25.60 49.49 23.32
CA ARG A 512 24.87 49.62 24.58
C ARG A 512 25.77 50.26 25.64
N GLN A 513 25.46 51.50 26.02
CA GLN A 513 26.27 52.29 26.98
C GLN A 513 26.17 51.81 28.44
N SER A 514 25.11 51.07 28.79
CA SER A 514 24.91 50.44 30.11
C SER A 514 23.84 49.35 30.02
N ALA A 515 23.96 48.28 30.82
CA ALA A 515 23.03 47.15 30.84
C ALA A 515 21.58 47.52 31.21
N THR A 516 21.37 48.66 31.89
CA THR A 516 20.05 49.13 32.32
C THR A 516 19.34 50.02 31.31
N ARG A 517 20.04 50.54 30.29
CA ARG A 517 19.44 51.40 29.27
C ARG A 517 18.77 50.57 28.18
N LYS A 518 17.49 50.83 27.92
CA LYS A 518 16.72 50.22 26.83
C LYS A 518 17.06 50.88 25.50
N HIS A 519 16.91 50.13 24.41
CA HIS A 519 17.14 50.66 23.06
C HIS A 519 16.01 51.62 22.66
N ARG A 520 16.38 52.69 21.94
CA ARG A 520 15.47 53.70 21.40
C ARG A 520 15.66 53.81 19.89
N ALA A 521 14.58 53.78 19.13
CA ALA A 521 14.61 53.89 17.67
C ALA A 521 14.97 55.30 17.23
N ALA A 522 14.71 56.31 18.07
CA ALA A 522 15.16 57.69 17.82
C ALA A 522 16.69 57.82 17.73
N ASP A 523 17.43 56.87 18.32
CA ASP A 523 18.90 56.84 18.27
C ASP A 523 19.42 56.17 16.98
N TRP A 524 18.53 55.72 16.08
CA TRP A 524 18.86 55.00 14.83
C TRP A 524 18.63 55.90 13.60
N LYS A 525 19.29 55.60 12.49
CA LYS A 525 19.09 56.30 11.20
C LYS A 525 17.85 55.77 10.46
N LEU A 526 16.66 56.09 10.97
CA LEU A 526 15.39 55.53 10.44
C LEU A 526 15.10 55.90 8.98
N ASP A 527 15.57 57.07 8.51
CA ASP A 527 15.36 57.53 7.14
C ASP A 527 16.24 56.79 6.10
N ALA A 528 17.23 56.02 6.56
CA ALA A 528 18.20 55.33 5.72
C ALA A 528 18.49 53.93 6.28
N PRO A 529 17.60 52.94 6.06
CA PRO A 529 17.82 51.57 6.50
C PRO A 529 19.08 50.99 5.86
N ASN A 530 19.87 50.25 6.64
CA ASN A 530 21.12 49.64 6.17
C ASN A 530 20.86 48.44 5.25
N PHE A 531 19.76 47.74 5.46
CA PHE A 531 19.35 46.61 4.62
C PHE A 531 17.84 46.42 4.66
N ILE A 532 17.24 46.05 3.54
CA ILE A 532 15.80 45.72 3.43
C ILE A 532 15.70 44.25 3.07
N CYS A 533 15.04 43.48 3.92
CA CYS A 533 15.03 42.02 3.81
C CYS A 533 13.62 41.45 3.92
N ARG A 534 13.50 40.18 3.55
CA ARG A 534 12.36 39.33 3.86
C ARG A 534 12.62 38.62 5.18
N LEU A 535 11.66 38.71 6.10
CA LEU A 535 11.72 38.00 7.38
C LEU A 535 10.85 36.74 7.33
N LYS A 536 11.37 35.63 7.85
CA LYS A 536 10.60 34.40 8.13
C LYS A 536 10.76 33.98 9.58
N ILE A 537 9.66 33.68 10.27
CA ILE A 537 9.69 32.95 11.54
C ILE A 537 9.52 31.47 11.21
N ILE A 538 10.48 30.66 11.64
CA ILE A 538 10.54 29.23 11.34
C ILE A 538 10.54 28.45 12.66
N SER A 539 9.63 27.50 12.79
CA SER A 539 9.60 26.55 13.90
C SER A 539 10.20 25.22 13.44
N LYS A 540 11.12 24.67 14.21
CA LYS A 540 11.80 23.40 13.93
C LYS A 540 11.83 22.58 15.22
N GLY A 541 10.86 21.68 15.38
CA GLY A 541 10.64 20.96 16.63
C GLY A 541 10.37 21.94 17.79
N GLU A 542 11.20 21.86 18.84
CA GLU A 542 11.14 22.78 19.99
C GLU A 542 11.85 24.13 19.77
N LYS A 543 12.50 24.35 18.62
CA LYS A 543 13.27 25.56 18.34
C LYS A 543 12.49 26.55 17.48
N CYS A 544 12.60 27.84 17.79
CA CYS A 544 12.08 28.93 16.97
C CYS A 544 13.25 29.77 16.44
N LEU A 545 13.24 30.12 15.15
CA LEU A 545 14.28 30.95 14.54
C LEU A 545 13.67 32.01 13.62
N ILE A 546 14.25 33.21 13.67
CA ILE A 546 13.98 34.28 12.71
C ILE A 546 15.05 34.22 11.62
N ARG A 547 14.66 34.01 10.36
CA ARG A 547 15.55 34.00 9.21
C ARG A 547 15.36 35.30 8.42
N LEU A 548 16.43 36.04 8.22
CA LEU A 548 16.49 37.20 7.33
C LEU A 548 17.06 36.76 5.99
N GLU A 549 16.35 37.04 4.91
CA GLU A 549 16.72 36.69 3.54
C GLU A 549 16.69 37.94 2.65
N ASP A 550 17.58 38.02 1.67
CA ASP A 550 17.50 39.05 0.65
C ASP A 550 16.17 38.95 -0.14
N ARG A 551 15.49 40.09 -0.33
CA ARG A 551 14.15 40.13 -0.91
C ARG A 551 14.10 39.60 -2.36
N ASN A 552 15.16 39.81 -3.14
CA ASN A 552 15.20 39.57 -4.57
C ASN A 552 15.84 38.21 -4.91
N THR A 553 16.93 37.86 -4.23
CA THR A 553 17.71 36.64 -4.48
C THR A 553 17.30 35.48 -3.56
N GLY A 554 16.67 35.76 -2.42
CA GLY A 554 16.39 34.76 -1.39
C GLY A 554 17.65 34.26 -0.66
N ALA A 555 18.80 34.90 -0.87
CA ALA A 555 20.05 34.55 -0.22
C ALA A 555 19.92 34.73 1.31
N HIS A 556 20.47 33.78 2.06
CA HIS A 556 20.49 33.85 3.52
C HIS A 556 21.35 35.01 4.00
N PHE A 557 20.81 35.87 4.87
CA PHE A 557 21.54 37.00 5.44
C PHE A 557 21.98 36.72 6.88
N ALA A 558 21.02 36.40 7.76
CA ALA A 558 21.32 36.09 9.16
C ALA A 558 20.17 35.30 9.82
N THR A 559 20.49 34.53 10.86
CA THR A 559 19.49 33.80 11.67
C THR A 559 19.51 34.28 13.12
N CYS A 560 18.35 34.56 13.71
CA CYS A 560 18.20 34.85 15.14
C CYS A 560 17.50 33.66 15.82
N PRO A 561 18.23 32.78 16.53
CA PRO A 561 17.64 31.69 17.29
C PRO A 561 16.98 32.20 18.58
N ILE A 562 15.79 31.69 18.87
CA ILE A 562 14.96 32.06 20.02
C ILE A 562 14.64 30.79 20.82
N ASP A 563 15.14 30.73 22.05
CA ASP A 563 14.95 29.57 22.93
C ASP A 563 13.75 29.72 23.87
N SER A 564 13.28 30.96 24.08
CA SER A 564 12.11 31.28 24.91
C SER A 564 11.51 32.61 24.47
N TYR A 565 10.25 32.88 24.82
CA TYR A 565 9.65 34.19 24.60
C TYR A 565 8.75 34.57 25.80
N PRO A 566 8.89 35.79 26.36
CA PRO A 566 9.85 36.86 26.01
C PRO A 566 11.32 36.47 26.26
N SER A 567 12.25 36.97 25.43
CA SER A 567 13.69 36.69 25.53
C SER A 567 14.55 37.87 25.09
N ILE A 568 15.81 37.89 25.51
CA ILE A 568 16.82 38.88 25.10
C ILE A 568 17.20 38.76 23.61
N ALA A 569 16.82 37.65 22.96
CA ALA A 569 17.03 37.47 21.52
C ALA A 569 16.17 38.43 20.68
N VAL A 570 15.05 38.92 21.23
CA VAL A 570 14.15 39.89 20.61
C VAL A 570 13.70 40.90 21.68
N GLU A 571 14.37 42.05 21.75
CA GLU A 571 14.03 43.14 22.68
C GLU A 571 13.11 44.17 22.02
N ASN A 572 12.08 44.63 22.74
CA ASN A 572 11.27 45.76 22.31
C ASN A 572 12.04 47.08 22.50
N VAL A 573 11.87 47.98 21.55
CA VAL A 573 12.37 49.36 21.65
C VAL A 573 11.43 50.21 22.51
N GLU A 574 11.98 51.11 23.31
CA GLU A 574 11.22 51.86 24.33
C GLU A 574 10.25 52.90 23.74
N ASP A 575 10.65 53.58 22.68
CA ASP A 575 9.91 54.71 22.10
C ASP A 575 9.09 54.35 20.86
N SER A 576 9.02 53.07 20.47
CA SER A 576 8.21 52.62 19.35
C SER A 576 7.88 51.13 19.40
N THR A 577 6.62 50.79 19.11
CA THR A 577 6.15 49.41 18.99
C THR A 577 6.45 48.77 17.63
N ARG A 578 6.97 49.55 16.67
CA ARG A 578 7.32 49.05 15.32
C ARG A 578 8.75 48.52 15.21
N TYR A 579 9.61 48.81 16.19
CA TYR A 579 11.03 48.51 16.14
C TYR A 579 11.44 47.56 17.26
N PHE A 580 12.39 46.69 16.95
CA PHE A 580 12.89 45.62 17.79
C PHE A 580 14.41 45.56 17.67
N VAL A 581 15.07 45.08 18.71
CA VAL A 581 16.48 44.66 18.61
C VAL A 581 16.51 43.14 18.59
N ILE A 582 17.15 42.57 17.57
CA ILE A 582 17.28 41.11 17.40
C ILE A 582 18.74 40.68 17.54
N ARG A 583 18.97 39.51 18.13
CA ARG A 583 20.29 38.89 18.25
C ARG A 583 20.48 37.86 17.14
N VAL A 584 21.22 38.24 16.10
CA VAL A 584 21.53 37.35 14.98
C VAL A 584 22.82 36.58 15.19
N GLN A 585 22.94 35.44 14.54
CA GLN A 585 24.09 34.55 14.55
C GLN A 585 24.47 34.22 13.09
N ASN A 586 25.77 34.23 12.80
CA ASN A 586 26.28 33.79 11.49
C ASN A 586 26.47 32.25 11.46
N ASP A 587 26.76 31.69 10.29
CA ASP A 587 27.00 30.24 10.12
C ASP A 587 28.15 29.71 11.00
N ASN A 588 29.11 30.58 11.37
CA ASN A 588 30.23 30.28 12.27
C ASN A 588 29.91 30.45 13.77
N GLY A 589 28.68 30.83 14.11
CA GLY A 589 28.18 30.93 15.47
C GLY A 589 28.49 32.22 16.25
N GLN A 590 29.11 33.20 15.61
CA GLN A 590 29.34 34.54 16.17
C GLN A 590 28.02 35.34 16.25
N GLN A 591 27.88 36.21 17.26
CA GLN A 591 26.60 36.87 17.61
C GLN A 591 26.70 38.40 17.45
N ALA A 592 25.72 38.98 16.76
CA ALA A 592 25.58 40.44 16.61
C ALA A 592 24.16 40.90 16.95
N PHE A 593 24.01 42.15 17.40
CA PHE A 593 22.71 42.76 17.65
C PHE A 593 22.37 43.76 16.54
N LEU A 594 21.14 43.66 16.01
CA LEU A 594 20.65 44.51 14.94
C LEU A 594 19.33 45.16 15.32
N GLY A 595 19.11 46.37 14.83
CA GLY A 595 17.81 47.02 14.86
C GLY A 595 16.97 46.49 13.71
N MET A 596 15.70 46.21 13.97
CA MET A 596 14.75 45.70 13.00
C MET A 596 13.44 46.47 13.12
N GLY A 597 12.85 46.89 12.01
CA GLY A 597 11.63 47.68 11.98
C GLY A 597 10.64 47.26 10.91
N PHE A 598 9.35 47.44 11.21
CA PHE A 598 8.27 47.24 10.25
C PHE A 598 7.73 48.59 9.75
N ASN A 599 7.28 48.62 8.50
CA ASN A 599 6.60 49.80 7.96
C ASN A 599 5.32 50.09 8.74
N ASP A 600 4.49 49.05 8.95
CA ASP A 600 3.18 49.17 9.58
C ASP A 600 3.14 48.57 10.99
N ARG A 601 2.34 49.19 11.87
CA ARG A 601 2.13 48.70 13.24
C ARG A 601 1.46 47.33 13.28
N SER A 602 0.61 47.02 12.30
CA SER A 602 -0.02 45.69 12.17
C SER A 602 1.01 44.60 11.96
N ASP A 603 2.06 44.84 11.18
CA ASP A 603 3.10 43.84 10.93
C ASP A 603 3.95 43.56 12.17
N SER A 604 4.24 44.60 12.96
CA SER A 604 4.91 44.45 14.27
C SER A 604 4.05 43.70 15.30
N PHE A 605 2.73 43.79 15.17
CA PHE A 605 1.79 43.05 16.01
C PHE A 605 1.77 41.56 15.60
N ASP A 606 1.61 41.27 14.30
CA ASP A 606 1.64 39.90 13.77
C ASP A 606 2.96 39.19 14.11
N PHE A 607 4.08 39.91 14.06
CA PHE A 607 5.39 39.41 14.46
C PHE A 607 5.43 38.93 15.92
N ASN A 608 4.90 39.74 16.84
CA ASN A 608 4.84 39.38 18.26
C ASN A 608 3.86 38.21 18.50
N VAL A 609 2.70 38.19 17.83
CA VAL A 609 1.72 37.11 17.96
C VAL A 609 2.31 35.78 17.46
N ALA A 610 2.98 35.78 16.31
CA ALA A 610 3.61 34.58 15.76
C ALA A 610 4.70 33.99 16.68
N LEU A 611 5.49 34.84 17.36
CA LEU A 611 6.43 34.38 18.38
C LEU A 611 5.71 33.83 19.61
N GLN A 612 4.69 34.53 20.11
CA GLN A 612 3.92 34.09 21.28
C GLN A 612 3.21 32.76 21.06
N ASP A 613 2.61 32.56 19.89
CA ASP A 613 1.85 31.36 19.56
C ASP A 613 2.73 30.10 19.58
N HIS A 614 3.95 30.18 19.03
CA HIS A 614 4.91 29.08 19.07
C HIS A 614 5.25 28.65 20.51
N PHE A 615 5.64 29.60 21.38
CA PHE A 615 6.03 29.26 22.76
C PHE A 615 4.85 28.92 23.67
N LYS A 616 3.65 29.45 23.37
CA LYS A 616 2.40 29.04 24.03
C LYS A 616 2.07 27.59 23.71
N TYR A 617 2.23 27.19 22.46
CA TYR A 617 2.07 25.80 22.03
C TYR A 617 3.05 24.86 22.75
N LEU A 618 4.33 25.23 22.85
CA LEU A 618 5.33 24.43 23.58
C LEU A 618 5.01 24.27 25.07
N LYS A 619 4.53 25.33 25.74
CA LYS A 619 4.09 25.26 27.15
C LYS A 619 2.89 24.32 27.32
N GLN A 620 1.91 24.39 26.42
CA GLN A 620 0.73 23.50 26.45
C GLN A 620 1.13 22.04 26.20
N ALA A 621 2.02 21.78 25.24
CA ALA A 621 2.54 20.43 24.97
C ALA A 621 3.27 19.83 26.18
N LYS A 622 4.16 20.61 26.83
CA LYS A 622 4.87 20.18 28.05
C LYS A 622 3.95 19.95 29.23
N GLN A 623 2.90 20.78 29.38
CA GLN A 623 1.91 20.62 30.43
C GLN A 623 1.05 19.35 30.23
N ILE A 624 0.64 19.06 28.99
CA ILE A 624 -0.06 17.80 28.64
C ILE A 624 0.82 16.58 28.91
N GLU A 625 2.11 16.65 28.59
CA GLU A 625 3.06 15.56 28.85
C GLU A 625 3.32 15.35 30.35
N GLN A 626 3.40 16.43 31.14
CA GLN A 626 3.53 16.36 32.59
C GLN A 626 2.25 15.83 33.26
N GLU A 627 1.07 16.24 32.80
CA GLU A 627 -0.22 15.72 33.24
C GLU A 627 -0.35 14.22 32.90
N ALA A 628 0.08 13.80 31.70
CA ALA A 628 0.10 12.39 31.32
C ALA A 628 1.06 11.55 32.19
N LYS A 629 2.24 12.09 32.53
CA LYS A 629 3.22 11.44 33.42
C LYS A 629 2.74 11.37 34.87
N GLN A 630 2.09 12.43 35.38
CA GLN A 630 1.52 12.45 36.74
C GLN A 630 0.31 11.50 36.88
N THR A 631 -0.54 11.41 35.85
CA THR A 631 -1.69 10.49 35.83
C THR A 631 -1.25 9.01 35.77
N ALA A 632 -0.05 8.75 35.25
CA ALA A 632 0.54 7.41 35.21
C ALA A 632 1.20 6.97 36.54
N SER A 633 1.53 7.90 37.45
CA SER A 633 2.25 7.62 38.69
C SER A 633 1.38 7.54 39.97
N ASP A 634 0.17 8.10 40.00
CA ASP A 634 -0.74 7.98 41.16
C ASP A 634 -2.23 8.12 40.74
N PRO A 635 -3.06 7.05 40.81
CA PRO A 635 -4.46 7.08 40.37
C PRO A 635 -5.43 7.86 41.28
N SER A 636 -4.95 8.46 42.38
CA SER A 636 -5.81 8.97 43.45
C SER A 636 -6.06 10.50 43.46
N GLN A 637 -5.50 11.29 42.54
CA GLN A 637 -5.77 12.74 42.46
C GLN A 637 -6.63 13.12 41.23
N GLN A 638 -7.93 12.81 41.28
CA GLN A 638 -8.94 13.22 40.28
C GLN A 638 -9.69 14.52 40.63
N GLN A 639 -9.04 15.50 41.27
CA GLN A 639 -9.68 16.80 41.56
C GLN A 639 -8.76 17.99 41.25
N GLN A 640 -8.61 18.31 39.96
CA GLN A 640 -8.38 19.69 39.52
C GLN A 640 -9.33 20.03 38.36
N PRO A 641 -9.84 21.28 38.26
CA PRO A 641 -10.89 21.62 37.31
C PRO A 641 -10.33 21.71 35.89
N LYS A 642 -10.95 20.97 34.96
CA LYS A 642 -10.67 21.06 33.51
C LYS A 642 -11.10 22.43 32.99
N LEU A 643 -10.22 23.09 32.22
CA LEU A 643 -10.49 24.38 31.56
C LEU A 643 -11.71 24.23 30.61
N ASP A 644 -12.85 24.82 30.97
CA ASP A 644 -14.09 24.73 30.19
C ASP A 644 -14.12 25.82 29.11
N LEU A 645 -13.89 25.41 27.86
CA LEU A 645 -13.86 26.30 26.68
C LEU A 645 -15.23 26.39 25.98
N ARG A 646 -16.31 25.99 26.65
CA ARG A 646 -17.68 26.11 26.13
C ARG A 646 -18.19 27.54 26.31
N PHE A 647 -18.99 28.02 25.36
CA PHE A 647 -19.77 29.25 25.55
C PHE A 647 -20.70 29.09 26.75
N LYS A 648 -20.76 30.11 27.62
CA LYS A 648 -21.70 30.11 28.74
C LYS A 648 -23.13 30.18 28.19
N GLU A 649 -24.04 29.40 28.77
CA GLU A 649 -25.45 29.39 28.38
C GLU A 649 -26.01 30.82 28.33
N GLY A 650 -26.49 31.22 27.15
CA GLY A 650 -27.06 32.55 26.88
C GLY A 650 -26.24 33.48 25.98
N GLN A 651 -24.98 33.15 25.65
CA GLN A 651 -24.20 33.95 24.71
C GLN A 651 -24.55 33.59 23.25
N THR A 652 -25.11 34.54 22.49
CA THR A 652 -25.46 34.36 21.07
C THR A 652 -24.62 35.25 20.17
N ILE A 653 -24.06 34.65 19.10
CA ILE A 653 -23.35 35.37 18.04
C ILE A 653 -24.37 35.72 16.95
N LYS A 654 -24.62 37.02 16.73
CA LYS A 654 -25.49 37.48 15.63
C LYS A 654 -24.69 37.48 14.32
N ILE A 655 -25.11 36.64 13.37
CA ILE A 655 -24.63 36.67 11.99
C ILE A 655 -25.78 37.17 11.11
N ASN A 656 -25.61 38.33 10.48
CA ASN A 656 -26.57 38.86 9.50
C ASN A 656 -26.24 38.32 8.11
N LEU A 657 -27.05 37.40 7.61
CA LEU A 657 -26.98 36.91 6.22
C LEU A 657 -28.19 37.45 5.44
N LYS A 658 -27.94 38.34 4.47
CA LYS A 658 -28.94 38.76 3.49
C LYS A 658 -29.07 37.68 2.43
N SER A 659 -30.16 36.91 2.47
CA SER A 659 -30.59 36.04 1.37
C SER A 659 -31.76 36.70 0.64
N SER A 660 -31.59 36.94 -0.67
CA SER A 660 -32.68 37.34 -1.56
C SER A 660 -32.69 36.43 -2.78
N LEU A 661 -33.66 35.52 -2.87
CA LEU A 661 -34.21 35.00 -4.12
C LEU A 661 -35.68 34.58 -3.86
N PRO A 662 -36.57 34.67 -4.88
CA PRO A 662 -38.01 34.78 -4.71
C PRO A 662 -38.75 33.44 -4.76
N GLY A 663 -39.98 33.53 -4.24
CA GLY A 663 -41.00 32.51 -4.03
C GLY A 663 -41.16 31.42 -5.09
N ASP A 664 -41.58 30.26 -4.58
CA ASP A 664 -42.55 29.43 -5.28
C ASP A 664 -43.66 29.00 -4.30
N GLU A 665 -44.89 29.18 -4.77
CA GLU A 665 -46.12 29.02 -4.01
C GLU A 665 -46.54 27.55 -3.83
N GLN A 666 -47.08 27.28 -2.64
CA GLN A 666 -48.30 26.51 -2.35
C GLN A 666 -48.52 25.19 -3.14
N THR A 667 -48.74 24.07 -2.45
CA THR A 667 -50.13 23.74 -2.06
C THR A 667 -50.20 22.78 -0.88
N LYS A 668 -51.03 23.18 0.10
CA LYS A 668 -51.50 22.39 1.25
C LYS A 668 -52.50 21.32 0.82
N LYS A 669 -52.50 20.18 1.53
CA LYS A 669 -53.74 19.50 1.94
C LYS A 669 -53.72 19.18 3.44
N THR A 670 -54.69 19.78 4.12
CA THR A 670 -55.17 19.63 5.50
C THR A 670 -55.90 18.27 5.69
N VAL A 671 -56.14 17.67 6.87
CA VAL A 671 -56.98 18.13 8.01
C VAL A 671 -56.88 17.10 9.19
N LYS A 672 -56.65 17.64 10.40
CA LYS A 672 -57.18 17.38 11.78
C LYS A 672 -57.54 15.96 12.32
N ASN A 673 -56.88 15.58 13.43
CA ASN A 673 -57.32 15.50 14.86
C ASN A 673 -58.77 15.13 15.21
N PRO A 674 -59.03 14.40 16.34
CA PRO A 674 -59.14 15.07 17.66
C PRO A 674 -58.78 14.27 18.95
N ASN A 675 -58.36 15.07 19.97
CA ASN A 675 -58.67 15.05 21.43
C ASN A 675 -58.32 13.81 22.29
N GLU A 676 -57.99 13.84 23.59
CA GLU A 676 -57.83 14.84 24.68
C GLU A 676 -57.16 14.04 25.84
N SER A 677 -56.05 14.49 26.44
CA SER A 677 -55.90 15.24 27.71
C SER A 677 -55.70 14.41 29.01
N VAL A 678 -54.85 14.98 29.89
CA VAL A 678 -54.64 14.73 31.35
C VAL A 678 -53.44 13.84 31.79
N VAL A 679 -52.77 14.33 32.84
CA VAL A 679 -51.40 14.15 33.39
C VAL A 679 -51.49 13.42 34.77
N PRO A 680 -50.47 13.34 35.67
CA PRO A 680 -49.19 12.58 35.78
C PRO A 680 -49.18 11.48 36.88
N GLY A 681 -48.14 10.61 36.96
CA GLY A 681 -47.87 9.81 38.19
C GLY A 681 -46.81 8.68 38.16
N ILE A 682 -45.59 9.00 38.63
CA ILE A 682 -44.57 8.26 39.45
C ILE A 682 -44.61 6.70 39.62
N LEU A 683 -43.50 6.03 39.16
CA LEU A 683 -42.72 4.82 39.61
C LEU A 683 -43.44 3.47 39.95
N PRO A 684 -42.79 2.26 40.07
CA PRO A 684 -41.38 1.79 39.95
C PRO A 684 -41.16 0.51 39.07
N PRO A 685 -39.93 -0.08 38.94
CA PRO A 685 -39.64 -1.28 38.13
C PRO A 685 -39.66 -2.59 38.95
N PRO A 686 -39.82 -3.78 38.32
CA PRO A 686 -38.82 -4.87 38.48
C PRO A 686 -38.83 -5.92 37.32
N PRO A 687 -38.14 -7.08 37.40
CA PRO A 687 -36.69 -7.31 37.53
C PRO A 687 -36.14 -8.37 36.53
N GLY A 688 -34.82 -8.54 36.52
CA GLY A 688 -34.08 -9.38 35.57
C GLY A 688 -34.03 -10.89 35.82
N SER A 689 -33.43 -11.60 34.87
CA SER A 689 -33.12 -13.03 34.91
C SER A 689 -31.62 -13.30 34.75
N THR A 690 -31.16 -14.22 35.59
CA THR A 690 -29.79 -14.70 35.83
C THR A 690 -29.36 -15.78 34.84
N ILE A 691 -28.06 -15.86 34.50
CA ILE A 691 -27.42 -17.05 33.91
C ILE A 691 -26.10 -17.36 34.67
N PRO A 692 -25.78 -18.63 35.00
CA PRO A 692 -24.62 -18.99 35.85
C PRO A 692 -23.33 -19.29 35.07
N LYS A 693 -22.19 -19.12 35.77
CA LYS A 693 -20.83 -19.52 35.40
C LYS A 693 -20.65 -21.05 35.42
N LEU A 694 -19.85 -21.60 34.50
CA LEU A 694 -19.20 -22.91 34.61
C LEU A 694 -17.67 -22.79 34.64
N THR A 695 -17.06 -23.67 35.43
CA THR A 695 -15.63 -23.85 35.72
C THR A 695 -14.94 -24.85 34.76
N PRO A 696 -13.60 -24.84 34.63
CA PRO A 696 -12.85 -25.81 33.80
C PRO A 696 -12.21 -26.96 34.62
N PRO A 697 -11.87 -28.10 33.98
CA PRO A 697 -10.92 -29.07 34.53
C PRO A 697 -9.76 -29.37 33.51
N PRO A 698 -8.71 -30.16 33.87
CA PRO A 698 -7.35 -29.63 34.03
C PRO A 698 -6.31 -30.26 33.08
N GLY A 699 -5.08 -29.76 33.15
CA GLY A 699 -3.96 -30.12 32.29
C GLY A 699 -3.33 -31.49 32.51
N SER A 700 -2.45 -31.85 31.57
CA SER A 700 -1.47 -32.93 31.69
C SER A 700 -0.11 -32.46 31.19
N THR A 701 0.92 -33.02 31.80
CA THR A 701 2.30 -32.55 31.88
C THR A 701 3.28 -33.52 31.23
N VAL A 702 4.39 -32.97 30.67
CA VAL A 702 5.77 -33.53 30.60
C VAL A 702 6.04 -34.57 29.48
N PRO A 703 7.28 -34.80 28.93
CA PRO A 703 8.62 -34.22 29.22
C PRO A 703 9.45 -33.67 28.01
N LYS A 704 10.51 -32.96 28.40
CA LYS A 704 11.72 -32.59 27.63
C LYS A 704 12.58 -33.82 27.27
N ILE A 705 13.21 -33.80 26.08
CA ILE A 705 14.48 -34.48 25.81
C ILE A 705 15.38 -33.49 25.05
N ALA A 706 16.64 -33.40 25.49
CA ALA A 706 17.76 -32.70 24.86
C ALA A 706 18.87 -33.73 24.55
N PRO A 707 20.03 -33.32 24.03
CA PRO A 707 20.39 -33.27 22.61
C PRO A 707 21.52 -34.27 22.26
N PRO A 708 22.07 -34.23 21.04
CA PRO A 708 23.53 -34.27 20.92
C PRO A 708 24.06 -33.18 19.98
N THR A 709 24.97 -32.29 20.40
CA THR A 709 26.46 -32.40 20.40
C THR A 709 27.13 -32.70 19.05
N THR A 710 27.67 -31.62 18.47
CA THR A 710 29.06 -31.42 17.95
C THR A 710 29.67 -32.34 16.88
N ALA A 711 30.01 -31.73 15.74
CA ALA A 711 31.35 -31.74 15.10
C ALA A 711 31.32 -30.68 13.99
N ALA A 712 31.97 -29.51 14.09
CA ALA A 712 33.41 -29.24 14.00
C ALA A 712 34.07 -29.79 12.73
N VAL A 713 34.12 -28.96 11.68
CA VAL A 713 35.23 -28.96 10.71
C VAL A 713 35.69 -27.52 10.54
N ALA A 714 36.96 -27.29 10.85
CA ALA A 714 37.68 -26.03 10.75
C ALA A 714 38.70 -26.09 9.59
N ALA A 715 39.08 -24.89 9.14
CA ALA A 715 40.25 -24.55 8.34
C ALA A 715 40.19 -24.94 6.84
N SER A 716 40.73 -24.16 5.89
CA SER A 716 41.83 -23.21 6.00
C SER A 716 41.85 -22.23 4.82
N LEU A 717 42.06 -20.95 5.16
CA LEU A 717 43.01 -19.98 4.62
C LEU A 717 43.44 -20.07 3.13
N PHE A 718 43.17 -18.98 2.39
CA PHE A 718 44.22 -18.27 1.66
C PHE A 718 44.03 -16.77 1.84
N SER A 719 45.06 -16.13 2.38
CA SER A 719 45.25 -14.69 2.46
C SER A 719 46.34 -14.28 1.47
N THR A 720 46.11 -13.26 0.65
CA THR A 720 47.17 -12.38 0.13
C THR A 720 46.60 -10.99 -0.17
N SER A 721 46.92 -10.06 0.72
CA SER A 721 47.44 -8.70 0.50
C SER A 721 47.16 -7.96 -0.82
N SER A 722 46.42 -6.84 -0.67
CA SER A 722 46.77 -5.46 -1.07
C SER A 722 47.69 -5.20 -2.28
N SER A 723 47.22 -4.34 -3.19
CA SER A 723 47.87 -3.05 -3.46
C SER A 723 47.01 -2.14 -4.35
N SER A 724 46.92 -0.89 -3.91
CA SER A 724 46.45 0.31 -4.58
C SER A 724 47.08 0.59 -5.95
N THR A 725 46.31 1.14 -6.88
CA THR A 725 46.86 2.08 -7.87
C THR A 725 45.86 3.18 -8.18
N THR A 726 46.31 4.39 -7.89
CA THR A 726 45.71 5.69 -8.17
C THR A 726 45.83 6.01 -9.65
N THR A 727 44.77 6.56 -10.27
CA THR A 727 44.93 7.33 -11.50
C THR A 727 44.08 8.58 -11.46
N THR A 728 44.79 9.70 -11.52
CA THR A 728 44.36 11.09 -11.50
C THR A 728 43.87 11.51 -12.88
N THR A 729 42.75 12.23 -12.97
CA THR A 729 42.47 13.09 -14.15
C THR A 729 41.69 14.35 -13.73
N THR A 730 42.46 15.42 -13.65
CA THR A 730 42.22 16.85 -13.90
C THR A 730 40.79 17.40 -14.02
N ALA A 731 40.60 18.48 -13.24
CA ALA A 731 39.49 19.41 -13.19
C ALA A 731 39.40 20.38 -14.37
N THR A 732 38.18 20.86 -14.63
CA THR A 732 37.88 22.15 -15.25
C THR A 732 36.86 22.87 -14.38
N GLU A 733 37.33 23.89 -13.65
CA GLU A 733 36.53 24.79 -12.82
C GLU A 733 35.81 25.81 -13.71
N ASN A 734 34.50 25.99 -13.50
CA ASN A 734 33.76 27.16 -13.96
C ASN A 734 33.38 28.00 -12.73
N ASN A 735 34.06 29.13 -12.61
CA ASN A 735 33.84 30.18 -11.61
C ASN A 735 32.47 30.85 -11.81
N ASN A 736 31.64 30.86 -10.77
CA ASN A 736 30.60 31.87 -10.57
C ASN A 736 30.22 31.95 -9.08
N ASN A 737 31.05 32.63 -8.30
CA ASN A 737 30.70 33.07 -6.94
C ASN A 737 31.18 34.52 -6.78
N ASN A 738 30.28 35.48 -6.98
CA ASN A 738 30.55 36.89 -6.65
C ASN A 738 29.27 37.55 -6.12
N ILE A 739 28.99 37.36 -4.83
CA ILE A 739 27.98 38.13 -4.05
C ILE A 739 28.58 38.61 -2.71
N HIS A 740 29.88 38.39 -2.44
CA HIS A 740 30.48 38.70 -1.14
C HIS A 740 31.03 40.13 -0.97
N SER A 741 30.79 41.06 -1.91
CA SER A 741 31.50 42.35 -1.92
C SER A 741 30.81 43.54 -1.23
N ASP A 742 29.65 43.41 -0.57
CA ASP A 742 28.92 44.59 -0.01
C ASP A 742 28.65 44.58 1.51
N LEU A 743 29.30 43.70 2.29
CA LEU A 743 28.98 43.51 3.73
C LEU A 743 30.15 43.78 4.70
N SER A 744 30.96 44.81 4.46
CA SER A 744 32.08 45.18 5.34
C SER A 744 31.68 45.90 6.64
N TRP A 745 30.38 46.18 6.86
CA TRP A 745 29.90 47.00 7.98
C TRP A 745 29.36 46.18 9.17
N MET A 746 29.13 44.88 9.00
CA MET A 746 28.77 43.98 10.10
C MET A 746 30.03 43.39 10.73
N GLN A 747 30.29 43.72 11.99
CA GLN A 747 31.24 42.98 12.82
C GLN A 747 30.46 41.94 13.63
N PHE A 748 30.76 40.67 13.39
CA PHE A 748 30.23 39.53 14.13
C PHE A 748 31.04 39.22 15.39
#